data_AF-A0AAW0A0K6-F1
#
_entry.id   AF-A0AAW0A0K6-F1
#
_cell.length_a   1.000
_cell.length_b   1.000
_cell.length_c   1.000
_cell.angle_alpha   90.00
_cell.angle_beta   90.00
_cell.angle_gamma   90.00
#
_symmetry.space_group_name_H-M   'P 1'
#
loop_
_entity.id
_entity.type
_entity.pdbx_description
1 polymer ?
#
loop_
_entity_poly.entity_id
_entity_poly.type
_entity_poly.pdbx_seq_one_letter_code
_entity_poly.pdbx_strand_id
1 'polypeptide(L)'
;MPPTVSDLVLVLQLFLPAGLSIEKAFYLIGVIISIYPLLRLHINQRRQPHQPARTAWTKTILTLLKAAFKSDSDEDDLVWATGMDFTPDDFAQRICDDLEPLYNMLGLNPQNLAAQSPGLLFPTPRRILCTSRLSCAFCPVADLNIIPTLRRRVDNQTVWILDESFCWVQADLVIAHCATCRADYFPDRITYKDANGRRRQKLELSTDFLRISKHGIWAHKKNRPFPRTRCSSIACRVRKLTYRQSQRLFVEHFSRRLLHFHKRDNFSCDAHPSTKLLAEAVRREIGVNGGFLESAMAHGCTNCTHLKRYRSDLAAEGANFGDAQGVAGVEADGGSNANAPDVGENPFDPPAQQDAPPAGQPRGYVRLAVMDGKNIPHQKCALDQCERPLVNYKNGRFCEAHLNLQDVCGIVPCGLPVQSPGALTCATESHIQWHRDYSSRFARLSFPGVRRVIRRQQEHSASNGQHGPTLEVALPPLGDTPGNQVVHTFKAKSTYCLQTVQWACGYPVGWGKCYRSESSPQVLGILNRIWANFPNFKPSFVAYDDACNLLRHIITQNPNDPWIVTTKFIVDAWHYINHRATDVLCRLWCNPAPKNGSQPDLVLVEEDSNGIQHETRAFNTETAEQLNSWLSGFESQLRHMSDVNYDFYVHVLLMIYAERVDKHVAAKNLQLSEEFWAEATGE
;
A
#
# COMPACT_ATOMS: atom_id res chain seq x y z
N MET A 1 -38.30 8.54 -23.00
CA MET A 1 -37.94 7.77 -24.21
C MET A 1 -36.44 7.90 -24.43
N PRO A 2 -35.74 6.88 -24.95
CA PRO A 2 -34.34 7.02 -25.31
C PRO A 2 -34.18 8.06 -26.44
N PRO A 3 -33.12 8.87 -26.42
CA PRO A 3 -32.87 9.87 -27.47
C PRO A 3 -32.72 9.17 -28.84
N THR A 4 -33.31 9.76 -29.88
CA THR A 4 -33.29 9.22 -31.24
C THR A 4 -32.30 9.98 -32.13
N VAL A 5 -31.93 9.38 -33.27
CA VAL A 5 -31.13 10.09 -34.30
C VAL A 5 -31.88 11.33 -34.81
N SER A 6 -33.20 11.29 -34.84
CA SER A 6 -34.04 12.44 -35.20
C SER A 6 -33.87 13.60 -34.22
N ASP A 7 -33.71 13.32 -32.92
CA ASP A 7 -33.48 14.36 -31.90
C ASP A 7 -32.11 15.02 -32.10
N LEU A 8 -31.08 14.24 -32.46
CA LEU A 8 -29.75 14.77 -32.80
C LEU A 8 -29.80 15.67 -34.05
N VAL A 9 -30.52 15.26 -35.09
CA VAL A 9 -30.69 16.05 -36.32
C VAL A 9 -31.42 17.37 -36.01
N LEU A 10 -32.45 17.33 -35.17
CA LEU A 10 -33.18 18.52 -34.73
C LEU A 10 -32.27 19.50 -33.97
N VAL A 11 -31.43 18.98 -33.05
CA VAL A 11 -30.45 19.79 -32.31
C VAL A 11 -29.46 20.46 -33.27
N LEU A 12 -28.93 19.71 -34.25
CA LEU A 12 -28.02 20.24 -35.27
C LEU A 12 -28.68 21.37 -36.08
N GLN A 13 -29.92 21.18 -36.54
CA GLN A 13 -30.64 22.17 -37.36
C GLN A 13 -31.02 23.44 -36.59
N LEU A 14 -31.36 23.32 -35.31
CA LEU A 14 -31.83 24.46 -34.51
C LEU A 14 -30.70 25.32 -33.94
N PHE A 15 -29.57 24.70 -33.59
CA PHE A 15 -28.51 25.35 -32.81
C PHE A 15 -27.20 25.56 -33.57
N LEU A 16 -26.99 24.89 -34.71
CA LEU A 16 -25.78 25.06 -35.52
C LEU A 16 -26.13 25.62 -36.90
N PRO A 17 -25.33 26.56 -37.44
CA PRO A 17 -25.50 27.04 -38.80
C PRO A 17 -25.33 25.94 -39.85
N ALA A 18 -26.15 26.00 -40.91
CA ALA A 18 -26.12 25.04 -42.01
C ALA A 18 -24.80 25.01 -42.80
N GLY A 19 -24.01 26.08 -42.72
CA GLY A 19 -22.70 26.20 -43.38
C GLY A 19 -21.52 25.60 -42.61
N LEU A 20 -21.74 25.08 -41.38
CA LEU A 20 -20.66 24.45 -40.61
C LEU A 20 -20.24 23.11 -41.21
N SER A 21 -18.94 22.85 -41.22
CA SER A 21 -18.43 21.52 -41.54
C SER A 21 -18.91 20.48 -40.52
N ILE A 22 -19.09 19.24 -40.98
CA ILE A 22 -19.50 18.11 -40.12
C ILE A 22 -18.52 17.94 -38.95
N GLU A 23 -17.21 18.10 -39.20
CA GLU A 23 -16.16 18.01 -38.19
C GLU A 23 -16.33 19.07 -37.09
N LYS A 24 -16.61 20.32 -37.47
CA LYS A 24 -16.84 21.41 -36.52
C LYS A 24 -18.15 21.22 -35.74
N ALA A 25 -19.19 20.70 -36.39
CA ALA A 25 -20.44 20.36 -35.70
C ALA A 25 -20.24 19.27 -34.63
N PHE A 26 -19.49 18.21 -34.95
CA PHE A 26 -19.13 17.18 -33.96
C PHE A 26 -18.23 17.69 -32.85
N TYR A 27 -17.28 18.59 -33.17
CA TYR A 27 -16.47 19.27 -32.16
C TYR A 27 -17.34 20.04 -31.16
N LEU A 28 -18.28 20.85 -31.67
CA LEU A 28 -19.20 21.65 -30.85
C LEU A 28 -20.10 20.77 -29.98
N ILE A 29 -20.62 19.66 -30.51
CA ILE A 29 -21.35 18.66 -29.71
C ILE A 29 -20.44 18.10 -28.61
N GLY A 30 -19.18 17.78 -28.93
CA GLY A 30 -18.20 17.33 -27.93
C GLY A 30 -17.99 18.37 -26.82
N VAL A 31 -17.89 19.65 -27.16
CA VAL A 31 -17.78 20.74 -26.17
C VAL A 31 -19.06 20.84 -25.34
N ILE A 32 -20.23 20.76 -25.97
CA ILE A 32 -21.52 20.76 -25.25
C ILE A 32 -21.55 19.62 -24.26
N ILE A 33 -21.09 18.42 -24.60
CA ILE A 33 -21.01 17.28 -23.69
C ILE A 33 -20.00 17.53 -22.55
N SER A 34 -18.85 18.14 -22.84
CA SER A 34 -17.76 18.30 -21.86
C SER A 34 -18.07 19.32 -20.77
N ILE A 35 -18.90 20.34 -21.04
CA ILE A 35 -19.32 21.37 -20.07
C ILE A 35 -20.31 20.87 -19.01
N TYR A 36 -20.80 19.63 -19.08
CA TYR A 36 -21.81 19.08 -18.18
C TYR A 36 -21.52 19.28 -16.68
N PRO A 37 -20.29 19.06 -16.19
CA PRO A 37 -19.98 19.25 -14.77
C PRO A 37 -20.25 20.69 -14.30
N LEU A 38 -20.01 21.69 -15.16
CA LEU A 38 -20.27 23.09 -14.88
C LEU A 38 -21.77 23.40 -14.86
N LEU A 39 -22.54 22.78 -15.77
CA LEU A 39 -23.99 22.90 -15.79
C LEU A 39 -24.61 22.35 -14.49
N ARG A 40 -24.10 21.24 -13.97
CA ARG A 40 -24.57 20.69 -12.67
C ARG A 40 -24.32 21.65 -11.51
N LEU A 41 -23.16 22.30 -11.48
CA LEU A 41 -22.84 23.32 -10.47
C LEU A 41 -23.74 24.55 -10.61
N HIS A 42 -24.02 24.97 -11.85
CA HIS A 42 -24.96 26.04 -12.15
C HIS A 42 -26.37 25.73 -11.63
N ILE A 43 -26.93 24.58 -12.02
CA ILE A 43 -28.28 24.13 -11.61
C ILE A 43 -28.34 24.02 -10.09
N ASN A 44 -27.34 23.42 -9.46
CA ASN A 44 -27.31 23.29 -8.01
C ASN A 44 -27.27 24.65 -7.31
N GLN A 45 -26.46 25.60 -7.82
CA GLN A 45 -26.43 26.96 -7.29
C GLN A 45 -27.78 27.66 -7.44
N ARG A 46 -28.45 27.56 -8.60
CA ARG A 46 -29.75 28.20 -8.86
C ARG A 46 -30.88 27.78 -7.92
N ARG A 47 -30.78 26.60 -7.31
CA ARG A 47 -31.77 26.12 -6.33
C ARG A 47 -31.78 26.94 -5.04
N GLN A 48 -30.75 27.72 -4.75
CA GLN A 48 -30.72 28.58 -3.58
C GLN A 48 -31.64 29.82 -3.75
N PRO A 49 -32.27 30.29 -2.66
CA PRO A 49 -33.02 31.53 -2.67
C PRO A 49 -32.13 32.73 -3.07
N HIS A 50 -32.71 33.68 -3.79
CA HIS A 50 -32.06 34.92 -4.25
C HIS A 50 -30.86 34.73 -5.20
N GLN A 51 -30.71 33.58 -5.85
CA GLN A 51 -29.72 33.42 -6.91
C GLN A 51 -30.23 33.95 -8.26
N PRO A 52 -29.38 34.62 -9.05
CA PRO A 52 -29.75 35.05 -10.38
C PRO A 52 -29.97 33.85 -11.31
N ALA A 53 -30.84 34.01 -12.31
CA ALA A 53 -31.07 33.00 -13.35
C ALA A 53 -29.76 32.62 -14.06
N ARG A 54 -28.83 33.56 -14.24
CA ARG A 54 -27.47 33.33 -14.77
C ARG A 54 -26.43 33.49 -13.66
N THR A 55 -25.80 32.39 -13.27
CA THR A 55 -24.76 32.39 -12.22
C THR A 55 -23.37 32.65 -12.82
N ALA A 56 -22.34 32.82 -11.99
CA ALA A 56 -20.95 32.92 -12.48
C ALA A 56 -20.50 31.68 -13.30
N TRP A 57 -21.14 30.51 -13.10
CA TRP A 57 -20.89 29.31 -13.90
C TRP A 57 -21.31 29.46 -15.36
N THR A 58 -22.43 30.15 -15.65
CA THR A 58 -22.88 30.37 -17.03
C THR A 58 -21.95 31.28 -17.79
N LYS A 59 -21.31 32.24 -17.10
CA LYS A 59 -20.25 33.06 -17.71
C LYS A 59 -19.09 32.21 -18.21
N THR A 60 -18.60 31.27 -17.40
CA THR A 60 -17.53 30.34 -17.83
C THR A 60 -17.98 29.43 -18.96
N ILE A 61 -19.20 28.88 -18.88
CA ILE A 61 -19.76 28.05 -19.95
C ILE A 61 -19.81 28.82 -21.28
N LEU A 62 -20.33 30.06 -21.24
CA LEU A 62 -20.38 30.93 -22.40
C LEU A 62 -18.98 31.24 -22.96
N THR A 63 -17.99 31.51 -22.09
CA THR A 63 -16.60 31.73 -22.53
C THR A 63 -16.03 30.50 -23.25
N LEU A 64 -16.30 29.30 -22.74
CA LEU A 64 -15.85 28.05 -23.37
C LEU A 64 -16.54 27.79 -24.71
N LEU A 65 -17.85 28.05 -24.79
CA LEU A 65 -18.61 27.92 -26.04
C LEU A 65 -18.11 28.93 -27.08
N LYS A 66 -17.95 30.20 -26.72
CA LYS A 66 -17.40 31.24 -27.62
C LYS A 66 -16.01 30.86 -28.14
N ALA A 67 -15.15 30.31 -27.28
CA ALA A 67 -13.83 29.83 -27.69
C ALA A 67 -13.91 28.65 -28.67
N ALA A 68 -14.89 27.75 -28.49
CA ALA A 68 -15.08 26.60 -29.38
C ALA A 68 -15.56 27.00 -30.78
N PHE A 69 -16.43 28.02 -30.87
CA PHE A 69 -16.83 28.57 -32.16
C PHE A 69 -15.67 29.26 -32.87
N LYS A 70 -14.75 29.91 -32.14
CA LYS A 70 -13.60 30.66 -32.69
C LYS A 70 -12.34 29.83 -33.00
N SER A 71 -12.32 28.52 -32.71
CA SER A 71 -11.11 27.70 -32.88
C SER A 71 -10.91 27.18 -34.32
N ASP A 72 -9.89 27.71 -35.01
CA ASP A 72 -9.22 27.26 -36.26
C ASP A 72 -9.86 27.59 -37.64
N SER A 73 -9.55 28.79 -38.18
CA SER A 73 -8.82 29.03 -39.46
C SER A 73 -9.21 30.38 -40.11
N ASP A 74 -8.33 30.97 -40.93
CA ASP A 74 -8.61 32.16 -41.76
C ASP A 74 -9.74 31.92 -42.80
N GLU A 75 -10.21 30.67 -42.98
CA GLU A 75 -11.37 30.31 -43.80
C GLU A 75 -12.72 30.49 -43.06
N ASP A 76 -12.74 30.46 -41.73
CA ASP A 76 -13.99 30.65 -40.95
C ASP A 76 -14.53 32.08 -41.11
N ASP A 77 -13.66 33.08 -41.29
CA ASP A 77 -14.09 34.46 -41.55
C ASP A 77 -14.91 34.58 -42.85
N LEU A 78 -14.68 33.70 -43.85
CA LEU A 78 -15.46 33.64 -45.09
C LEU A 78 -16.83 32.96 -44.90
N VAL A 79 -16.95 31.97 -44.01
CA VAL A 79 -18.22 31.28 -43.70
C VAL A 79 -19.18 32.22 -42.96
N TRP A 80 -18.67 33.00 -42.01
CA TRP A 80 -19.47 33.98 -41.26
C TRP A 80 -19.66 35.31 -42.01
N ALA A 81 -18.86 35.59 -43.05
CA ALA A 81 -19.02 36.78 -43.92
C ALA A 81 -20.20 36.69 -44.90
N THR A 82 -20.85 35.52 -45.04
CA THR A 82 -21.99 35.34 -45.95
C THR A 82 -23.31 35.84 -45.35
N GLY A 83 -23.45 37.14 -45.13
CA GLY A 83 -24.75 37.82 -45.00
C GLY A 83 -25.74 37.30 -43.95
N MET A 84 -25.29 36.55 -42.93
CA MET A 84 -26.14 36.11 -41.82
C MET A 84 -26.18 37.19 -40.73
N ASP A 85 -27.38 37.48 -40.19
CA ASP A 85 -27.60 38.45 -39.12
C ASP A 85 -27.02 38.04 -37.74
N PHE A 86 -26.37 36.87 -37.64
CA PHE A 86 -25.94 36.27 -36.38
C PHE A 86 -24.44 36.03 -36.33
N THR A 87 -23.80 36.48 -35.24
CA THR A 87 -22.38 36.27 -34.98
C THR A 87 -22.12 34.91 -34.28
N PRO A 88 -20.89 34.37 -34.32
CA PRO A 88 -20.53 33.16 -33.55
C PRO A 88 -20.81 33.28 -32.05
N ASP A 89 -20.73 34.50 -31.52
CA ASP A 89 -21.04 34.81 -30.13
C ASP A 89 -22.55 34.68 -29.84
N ASP A 90 -23.42 34.96 -30.82
CA ASP A 90 -24.88 34.82 -30.70
C ASP A 90 -25.30 33.35 -30.68
N PHE A 91 -24.69 32.51 -31.52
CA PHE A 91 -24.90 31.05 -31.47
C PHE A 91 -24.43 30.45 -30.14
N ALA A 92 -23.26 30.85 -29.65
CA ALA A 92 -22.77 30.44 -28.33
C ALA A 92 -23.73 30.87 -27.20
N GLN A 93 -24.30 32.07 -27.31
CA GLN A 93 -25.28 32.59 -26.35
C GLN A 93 -26.58 31.80 -26.38
N ARG A 94 -27.12 31.52 -27.57
CA ARG A 94 -28.34 30.72 -27.76
C ARG A 94 -28.19 29.30 -27.22
N ILE A 95 -27.07 28.63 -27.52
CA ILE A 95 -26.77 27.32 -26.94
C ILE A 95 -26.70 27.44 -25.42
N CYS A 96 -25.99 28.42 -24.88
CA CYS A 96 -25.85 28.60 -23.42
C CYS A 96 -27.19 28.80 -22.71
N ASP A 97 -28.15 29.46 -23.35
CA ASP A 97 -29.48 29.73 -22.79
C ASP A 97 -30.37 28.47 -22.78
N ASP A 98 -30.25 27.62 -23.80
CA ASP A 98 -31.04 26.40 -23.96
C ASP A 98 -30.29 25.10 -23.56
N LEU A 99 -29.20 25.21 -22.79
CA LEU A 99 -28.37 24.06 -22.39
C LEU A 99 -29.15 22.97 -21.67
N GLU A 100 -30.03 23.31 -20.74
CA GLU A 100 -30.78 22.31 -19.97
C GLU A 100 -31.77 21.52 -20.87
N PRO A 101 -32.60 22.17 -21.70
CA PRO A 101 -33.37 21.50 -22.75
C PRO A 101 -32.53 20.64 -23.69
N LEU A 102 -31.37 21.14 -24.14
CA LEU A 102 -30.45 20.41 -25.02
C LEU A 102 -29.96 19.10 -24.41
N TYR A 103 -29.57 19.13 -23.13
CA TYR A 103 -29.13 17.93 -22.41
C TYR A 103 -30.26 16.91 -22.24
N ASN A 104 -31.47 17.38 -21.99
CA ASN A 104 -32.66 16.52 -21.90
C ASN A 104 -32.99 15.87 -23.25
N MET A 105 -32.95 16.63 -24.35
CA MET A 105 -33.16 16.12 -25.71
C MET A 105 -32.10 15.09 -26.12
N LEU A 106 -30.83 15.34 -25.79
CA LEU A 106 -29.73 14.42 -26.10
C LEU A 106 -29.66 13.21 -25.13
N GLY A 107 -30.52 13.15 -24.11
CA GLY A 107 -30.51 12.08 -23.10
C GLY A 107 -29.19 11.97 -22.32
N LEU A 108 -28.46 13.08 -22.21
CA LEU A 108 -27.13 13.14 -21.58
C LEU A 108 -27.30 13.23 -20.05
N ASN A 109 -27.08 12.09 -19.39
CA ASN A 109 -27.11 12.00 -17.93
C ASN A 109 -25.75 11.46 -17.39
N PRO A 110 -25.48 11.58 -16.08
CA PRO A 110 -24.19 11.18 -15.51
C PRO A 110 -23.87 9.68 -15.70
N GLN A 111 -24.89 8.83 -15.79
CA GLN A 111 -24.75 7.38 -15.93
C GLN A 111 -24.34 7.00 -17.36
N ASN A 112 -24.94 7.66 -18.37
CA ASN A 112 -24.66 7.48 -19.79
C ASN A 112 -23.28 8.05 -20.17
N LEU A 113 -22.89 9.17 -19.56
CA LEU A 113 -21.60 9.84 -19.79
C LEU A 113 -20.40 9.13 -19.13
N ALA A 114 -20.62 8.39 -18.04
CA ALA A 114 -19.56 7.64 -17.35
C ALA A 114 -19.25 6.28 -18.02
N ALA A 115 -20.21 5.71 -18.75
CA ALA A 115 -20.09 4.39 -19.39
C ALA A 115 -19.33 4.41 -20.72
N GLN A 116 -19.12 5.59 -21.32
CA GLN A 116 -18.50 5.71 -22.64
C GLN A 116 -17.14 6.39 -22.52
N SER A 117 -16.06 5.64 -22.82
CA SER A 117 -14.84 6.29 -23.32
C SER A 117 -15.24 7.08 -24.56
N PRO A 118 -14.86 8.37 -24.71
CA PRO A 118 -15.10 9.12 -25.92
C PRO A 118 -14.19 8.58 -27.02
N GLY A 119 -14.47 7.38 -27.49
CA GLY A 119 -13.99 6.89 -28.76
C GLY A 119 -14.78 7.61 -29.85
N LEU A 120 -14.07 8.32 -30.72
CA LEU A 120 -14.54 8.79 -32.03
C LEU A 120 -15.35 10.10 -32.10
N LEU A 121 -15.14 11.08 -31.20
CA LEU A 121 -15.44 12.48 -31.57
C LEU A 121 -14.14 13.14 -32.06
N PHE A 122 -13.97 13.17 -33.38
CA PHE A 122 -12.91 13.95 -34.02
C PHE A 122 -13.48 15.31 -34.43
N PRO A 123 -12.87 16.44 -34.01
CA PRO A 123 -11.79 16.60 -33.02
C PRO A 123 -12.27 16.52 -31.55
N THR A 124 -11.39 16.07 -30.65
CA THR A 124 -11.70 15.98 -29.21
C THR A 124 -11.69 17.36 -28.55
N PRO A 125 -12.76 17.74 -27.81
CA PRO A 125 -12.83 19.03 -27.13
C PRO A 125 -11.79 19.17 -26.03
N ARG A 126 -11.45 20.41 -25.66
CA ARG A 126 -10.61 20.68 -24.48
C ARG A 126 -11.28 20.11 -23.24
N ARG A 127 -10.50 19.38 -22.43
CA ARG A 127 -11.02 18.76 -21.21
C ARG A 127 -11.26 19.80 -20.13
N ILE A 128 -12.32 19.63 -19.34
CA ILE A 128 -12.65 20.52 -18.22
C ILE A 128 -12.34 19.81 -16.92
N LEU A 129 -11.46 20.41 -16.12
CA LEU A 129 -11.13 19.95 -14.78
C LEU A 129 -11.96 20.74 -13.76
N CYS A 130 -12.96 20.09 -13.18
CA CYS A 130 -13.76 20.65 -12.10
C CYS A 130 -13.92 19.65 -10.94
N THR A 131 -14.39 20.11 -9.79
CA THR A 131 -14.74 19.24 -8.67
C THR A 131 -15.97 18.39 -9.00
N SER A 132 -15.99 17.16 -8.52
CA SER A 132 -17.17 16.27 -8.62
C SER A 132 -18.27 16.62 -7.62
N ARG A 133 -17.96 17.43 -6.59
CA ARG A 133 -18.92 17.83 -5.56
C ARG A 133 -19.80 18.97 -6.05
N LEU A 134 -21.09 18.90 -5.68
CA LEU A 134 -22.04 19.99 -5.96
C LEU A 134 -22.23 20.92 -4.76
N SER A 135 -21.96 20.43 -3.55
CA SER A 135 -22.15 21.14 -2.28
C SER A 135 -20.87 21.11 -1.44
N CYS A 136 -20.80 22.03 -0.48
CA CYS A 136 -19.71 22.13 0.48
C CYS A 136 -19.66 20.90 1.39
N ALA A 137 -18.46 20.35 1.60
CA ALA A 137 -18.22 19.21 2.49
C ALA A 137 -18.08 19.58 3.98
N PHE A 138 -18.02 20.88 4.31
CA PHE A 138 -17.75 21.36 5.67
C PHE A 138 -18.91 22.12 6.30
N CYS A 139 -19.73 22.78 5.50
CA CYS A 139 -20.85 23.55 6.02
C CYS A 139 -22.02 22.60 6.30
N PRO A 140 -22.62 22.66 7.51
CA PRO A 140 -23.81 21.88 7.79
C PRO A 140 -24.95 22.30 6.86
N VAL A 141 -25.78 21.32 6.49
CA VAL A 141 -27.06 21.60 5.84
C VAL A 141 -28.00 22.01 6.96
N ALA A 142 -28.18 23.33 7.14
CA ALA A 142 -28.98 23.87 8.25
C ALA A 142 -30.48 23.58 8.07
N ASP A 143 -30.96 23.59 6.82
CA ASP A 143 -32.34 23.28 6.43
C ASP A 143 -32.35 22.54 5.08
N LEU A 144 -33.37 21.72 4.82
CA LEU A 144 -33.57 21.03 3.53
C LEU A 144 -33.54 22.00 2.31
N ASN A 145 -33.81 23.28 2.54
CA ASN A 145 -33.86 24.32 1.51
C ASN A 145 -32.54 25.12 1.36
N ILE A 146 -31.57 24.98 2.26
CA ILE A 146 -30.30 25.74 2.24
C ILE A 146 -29.12 24.77 2.15
N ILE A 147 -28.95 24.19 0.96
CA ILE A 147 -27.77 23.38 0.63
C ILE A 147 -26.60 24.34 0.41
N PRO A 148 -25.42 24.15 1.02
CA PRO A 148 -24.28 25.05 0.83
C PRO A 148 -23.66 24.84 -0.57
N THR A 149 -24.13 25.59 -1.57
CA THR A 149 -23.69 25.44 -2.96
C THR A 149 -22.30 26.04 -3.20
N LEU A 150 -21.63 25.52 -4.22
CA LEU A 150 -20.32 26.01 -4.63
C LEU A 150 -20.46 27.10 -5.70
N ARG A 151 -19.67 28.16 -5.57
CA ARG A 151 -19.62 29.31 -6.48
C ARG A 151 -18.31 29.31 -7.26
N ARG A 152 -18.28 29.91 -8.43
CA ARG A 152 -17.03 30.05 -9.22
C ARG A 152 -16.07 31.02 -8.54
N ARG A 153 -14.81 30.62 -8.28
CA ARG A 153 -13.84 31.47 -7.58
C ARG A 153 -13.10 32.46 -8.46
N VAL A 154 -12.48 31.95 -9.52
CA VAL A 154 -11.60 32.68 -10.44
C VAL A 154 -11.96 32.27 -11.86
N ASP A 155 -11.46 33.02 -12.84
CA ASP A 155 -11.56 32.64 -14.25
C ASP A 155 -10.84 31.32 -14.51
N ASN A 156 -11.25 30.61 -15.56
CA ASN A 156 -10.69 29.33 -15.94
C ASN A 156 -9.20 29.48 -16.28
N GLN A 157 -8.40 28.51 -15.85
CA GLN A 157 -6.96 28.50 -16.10
C GLN A 157 -6.62 27.38 -17.08
N THR A 158 -5.89 27.71 -18.14
CA THR A 158 -5.37 26.69 -19.06
C THR A 158 -4.24 25.91 -18.39
N VAL A 159 -4.40 24.59 -18.30
CA VAL A 159 -3.44 23.67 -17.68
C VAL A 159 -3.08 22.54 -18.65
N TRP A 160 -1.98 21.85 -18.36
CA TRP A 160 -1.55 20.67 -19.11
C TRP A 160 -1.87 19.40 -18.35
N ILE A 161 -2.49 18.43 -19.03
CA ILE A 161 -2.79 17.10 -18.51
C ILE A 161 -2.02 16.07 -19.30
N LEU A 162 -1.46 15.09 -18.61
CA LEU A 162 -1.06 13.81 -19.19
C LEU A 162 -2.28 12.87 -19.20
N ASP A 163 -2.84 12.59 -20.38
CA ASP A 163 -4.04 11.78 -20.57
C ASP A 163 -3.78 10.27 -20.42
N GLU A 164 -4.81 9.43 -20.53
CA GLU A 164 -4.73 7.96 -20.43
C GLU A 164 -3.79 7.31 -21.45
N SER A 165 -3.56 7.97 -22.58
CA SER A 165 -2.70 7.52 -23.68
C SER A 165 -1.27 8.03 -23.55
N PHE A 166 -0.92 8.63 -22.41
CA PHE A 166 0.36 9.30 -22.16
C PHE A 166 0.66 10.44 -23.15
N CYS A 167 -0.37 11.15 -23.59
CA CYS A 167 -0.28 12.34 -24.43
C CYS A 167 -0.54 13.61 -23.61
N TRP A 168 0.16 14.68 -23.97
CA TRP A 168 -0.03 15.99 -23.34
C TRP A 168 -1.17 16.74 -24.01
N VAL A 169 -2.21 17.04 -23.25
CA VAL A 169 -3.41 17.72 -23.73
C VAL A 169 -3.65 18.97 -22.88
N GLN A 170 -4.11 20.05 -23.52
CA GLN A 170 -4.54 21.26 -22.81
C GLN A 170 -5.95 21.08 -22.24
N ALA A 171 -6.17 21.63 -21.05
CA ALA A 171 -7.45 21.56 -20.36
C ALA A 171 -7.74 22.85 -19.60
N ASP A 172 -9.02 23.08 -19.33
CA ASP A 172 -9.53 24.22 -18.59
C ASP A 172 -9.79 23.83 -17.13
N LEU A 173 -9.00 24.39 -16.21
CA LEU A 173 -9.18 24.21 -14.77
C LEU A 173 -10.17 25.24 -14.24
N VAL A 174 -11.25 24.77 -13.62
CA VAL A 174 -12.27 25.60 -12.98
C VAL A 174 -12.36 25.27 -11.49
N ILE A 175 -12.10 26.27 -10.65
CA ILE A 175 -12.05 26.14 -9.19
C ILE A 175 -13.36 26.62 -8.58
N ALA A 176 -14.02 25.75 -7.83
CA ALA A 176 -15.19 26.11 -7.03
C ALA A 176 -14.75 26.67 -5.67
N HIS A 177 -15.56 27.54 -5.06
CA HIS A 177 -15.37 28.01 -3.70
C HIS A 177 -16.69 28.00 -2.94
N CYS A 178 -16.63 27.74 -1.64
CA CYS A 178 -17.76 27.95 -0.76
C CYS A 178 -17.76 29.39 -0.24
N ALA A 179 -18.88 30.10 -0.36
CA ALA A 179 -19.01 31.47 0.15
C ALA A 179 -18.95 31.55 1.69
N THR A 180 -19.43 30.50 2.38
CA THR A 180 -19.55 30.45 3.84
C THR A 180 -18.22 30.13 4.51
N CYS A 181 -17.64 28.94 4.26
CA CYS A 181 -16.40 28.52 4.90
C CYS A 181 -15.13 28.96 4.15
N ARG A 182 -15.27 29.60 2.97
CA ARG A 182 -14.16 30.04 2.11
C ARG A 182 -13.21 28.91 1.68
N ALA A 183 -13.68 27.67 1.67
CA ALA A 183 -12.94 26.53 1.17
C ALA A 183 -12.96 26.50 -0.37
N ASP A 184 -11.84 26.10 -0.97
CA ASP A 184 -11.64 25.99 -2.41
C ASP A 184 -11.61 24.54 -2.84
N TYR A 185 -12.39 24.21 -3.86
CA TYR A 185 -12.59 22.87 -4.37
C TYR A 185 -11.86 22.73 -5.70
N PHE A 186 -10.77 21.99 -5.67
CA PHE A 186 -10.08 21.50 -6.85
C PHE A 186 -10.65 20.11 -7.23
N PRO A 187 -10.39 19.62 -8.46
CA PRO A 187 -10.73 18.25 -8.84
C PRO A 187 -10.19 17.19 -7.88
N ASP A 188 -8.96 17.37 -7.39
CA ASP A 188 -8.22 16.35 -6.64
C ASP A 188 -8.16 16.57 -5.12
N ARG A 189 -8.59 17.74 -4.62
CA ARG A 189 -8.50 18.14 -3.21
C ARG A 189 -9.39 19.34 -2.89
N ILE A 190 -9.67 19.54 -1.61
CA ILE A 190 -10.32 20.73 -1.07
C ILE A 190 -9.33 21.46 -0.15
N THR A 191 -9.07 22.74 -0.36
CA THR A 191 -8.23 23.55 0.54
C THR A 191 -9.09 24.46 1.41
N TYR A 192 -8.85 24.49 2.72
CA TYR A 192 -9.66 25.23 3.68
C TYR A 192 -8.79 25.80 4.81
N LYS A 193 -9.34 26.68 5.64
CA LYS A 193 -8.68 27.15 6.88
C LYS A 193 -9.28 26.38 8.06
N ASP A 194 -8.42 25.86 8.94
CA ASP A 194 -8.87 25.24 10.19
C ASP A 194 -9.26 26.29 11.24
N ALA A 195 -9.75 25.84 12.40
CA ALA A 195 -10.13 26.71 13.51
C ALA A 195 -8.99 27.61 14.02
N ASN A 196 -7.73 27.18 13.80
CA ASN A 196 -6.52 27.93 14.17
C ASN A 196 -6.04 28.86 13.03
N GLY A 197 -6.82 29.01 11.95
CA GLY A 197 -6.49 29.83 10.79
C GLY A 197 -5.41 29.23 9.87
N ARG A 198 -4.92 28.02 10.14
CA ARG A 198 -3.91 27.34 9.30
C ARG A 198 -4.56 26.79 8.04
N ARG A 199 -3.86 26.93 6.91
CA ARG A 199 -4.34 26.40 5.62
C ARG A 199 -4.08 24.90 5.55
N ARG A 200 -5.16 24.13 5.44
CA ARG A 200 -5.15 22.68 5.30
C ARG A 200 -5.75 22.25 3.97
N GLN A 201 -5.50 21.01 3.58
CA GLN A 201 -6.14 20.38 2.43
C GLN A 201 -6.70 19.00 2.80
N LYS A 202 -7.91 18.71 2.33
CA LYS A 202 -8.53 17.38 2.32
C LYS A 202 -8.36 16.78 0.93
N LEU A 203 -7.92 15.53 0.82
CA LEU A 203 -7.75 14.87 -0.48
C LEU A 203 -9.09 14.30 -0.97
N GLU A 204 -9.35 14.40 -2.27
CA GLU A 204 -10.46 13.67 -2.90
C GLU A 204 -9.92 12.32 -3.40
N LEU A 205 -10.46 11.21 -2.86
CA LEU A 205 -9.97 9.87 -3.15
C LEU A 205 -10.48 9.31 -4.50
N SER A 206 -11.68 9.73 -4.90
CA SER A 206 -12.38 9.30 -6.13
C SER A 206 -12.11 10.16 -7.36
N THR A 207 -11.07 11.00 -7.35
CA THR A 207 -10.70 11.83 -8.50
C THR A 207 -10.05 11.03 -9.63
N ASP A 208 -10.35 11.41 -10.88
CA ASP A 208 -9.70 10.89 -12.08
C ASP A 208 -8.41 11.62 -12.42
N PHE A 209 -8.22 12.85 -11.93
CA PHE A 209 -7.06 13.68 -12.23
C PHE A 209 -6.30 14.05 -10.97
N LEU A 210 -4.98 14.05 -11.08
CA LEU A 210 -4.05 14.32 -9.98
C LEU A 210 -3.14 15.49 -10.35
N ARG A 211 -3.01 16.47 -9.45
CA ARG A 211 -2.04 17.56 -9.64
C ARG A 211 -0.64 17.08 -9.29
N ILE A 212 0.27 17.12 -10.27
CA ILE A 212 1.65 16.62 -10.13
C ILE A 212 2.70 17.72 -10.03
N SER A 213 2.33 18.98 -10.26
CA SER A 213 3.24 20.14 -10.19
C SER A 213 2.57 21.36 -9.58
N LYS A 214 3.39 22.25 -8.99
CA LYS A 214 2.96 23.60 -8.62
C LYS A 214 2.57 24.43 -9.84
N HIS A 215 3.22 24.20 -10.99
CA HIS A 215 3.02 24.93 -12.25
C HIS A 215 1.82 24.44 -13.08
N GLY A 216 0.75 23.94 -12.45
CA GLY A 216 -0.48 23.59 -13.16
C GLY A 216 -0.35 22.37 -14.09
N ILE A 217 0.48 21.38 -13.73
CA ILE A 217 0.57 20.12 -14.48
C ILE A 217 -0.24 19.05 -13.76
N TRP A 218 -1.05 18.32 -14.51
CA TRP A 218 -1.94 17.28 -14.04
C TRP A 218 -1.69 15.96 -14.79
N ALA A 219 -2.14 14.85 -14.21
CA ALA A 219 -2.09 13.54 -14.85
C ALA A 219 -3.36 12.75 -14.54
N HIS A 220 -3.79 11.94 -15.50
CA HIS A 220 -4.88 11.00 -15.30
C HIS A 220 -4.47 9.86 -14.35
N LYS A 221 -5.36 9.46 -13.44
CA LYS A 221 -5.12 8.43 -12.41
C LYS A 221 -4.84 7.05 -13.00
N LYS A 222 -5.40 6.75 -14.18
CA LYS A 222 -5.12 5.50 -14.92
C LYS A 222 -3.71 5.41 -15.49
N ASN A 223 -2.94 6.50 -15.52
CA ASN A 223 -1.51 6.46 -15.82
C ASN A 223 -0.78 5.86 -14.62
N ARG A 224 -0.94 4.54 -14.46
CA ARG A 224 -0.46 3.77 -13.32
C ARG A 224 1.07 3.85 -13.29
N PRO A 225 1.68 4.50 -12.29
CA PRO A 225 3.11 4.43 -12.14
C PRO A 225 3.46 2.99 -11.73
N PHE A 226 4.20 2.26 -12.57
CA PHE A 226 4.64 0.91 -12.25
C PHE A 226 5.56 0.96 -11.02
N PRO A 227 5.38 0.08 -10.01
CA PRO A 227 6.21 0.09 -8.81
C PRO A 227 7.71 -0.05 -9.13
N ARG A 228 8.05 -0.86 -10.14
CA ARG A 228 9.45 -1.13 -10.52
C ARG A 228 10.14 -0.01 -11.30
N THR A 229 9.40 0.91 -11.92
CA THR A 229 10.01 1.94 -12.76
C THR A 229 10.10 3.26 -12.01
N ARG A 230 11.33 3.72 -11.74
CA ARG A 230 11.59 5.16 -11.68
C ARG A 230 11.08 5.70 -13.00
N CYS A 231 9.98 6.46 -12.99
CA CYS A 231 9.21 6.85 -14.17
C CYS A 231 9.92 7.91 -15.03
N SER A 232 11.25 7.80 -15.18
CA SER A 232 12.05 8.60 -16.12
C SER A 232 11.95 8.08 -17.56
N SER A 233 11.36 6.91 -17.79
CA SER A 233 11.27 6.27 -19.11
C SER A 233 9.88 6.28 -19.74
N ILE A 234 8.89 6.99 -19.19
CA ILE A 234 7.68 7.30 -19.97
C ILE A 234 8.10 8.30 -21.04
N ALA A 235 8.50 7.78 -22.19
CA ALA A 235 8.77 8.53 -23.39
C ALA A 235 7.44 9.05 -23.96
N CYS A 236 6.94 10.15 -23.40
CA CYS A 236 5.96 10.96 -24.10
C CYS A 236 6.64 11.56 -25.34
N ARG A 237 6.01 11.44 -26.50
CA ARG A 237 6.55 11.86 -27.80
C ARG A 237 6.93 13.36 -27.89
N VAL A 238 6.53 14.21 -26.93
CA VAL A 238 6.69 15.68 -26.99
C VAL A 238 7.30 16.32 -25.72
N ARG A 239 6.93 15.89 -24.50
CA ARG A 239 7.44 16.44 -23.24
C ARG A 239 7.71 15.34 -22.22
N LYS A 240 8.95 15.22 -21.72
CA LYS A 240 9.31 14.21 -20.72
C LYS A 240 8.86 14.63 -19.32
N LEU A 241 8.30 13.70 -18.56
CA LEU A 241 7.99 13.89 -17.15
C LEU A 241 9.29 14.02 -16.35
N THR A 242 9.42 15.07 -15.53
CA THR A 242 10.59 15.19 -14.65
C THR A 242 10.54 14.16 -13.53
N TYR A 243 11.69 13.80 -12.96
CA TYR A 243 11.77 12.89 -11.81
C TYR A 243 10.89 13.34 -10.63
N ARG A 244 10.85 14.65 -10.34
CA ARG A 244 10.02 15.21 -9.25
C ARG A 244 8.52 15.06 -9.52
N GLN A 245 8.10 15.27 -10.76
CA GLN A 245 6.70 15.09 -11.19
C GLN A 245 6.30 13.61 -11.13
N SER A 246 7.17 12.71 -11.59
CA SER A 246 6.99 11.26 -11.47
C SER A 246 6.81 10.83 -10.01
N GLN A 247 7.71 11.27 -9.14
CA GLN A 247 7.63 10.94 -7.72
C GLN A 247 6.36 11.49 -7.09
N ARG A 248 5.95 12.71 -7.46
CA ARG A 248 4.70 13.31 -6.99
C ARG A 248 3.48 12.51 -7.47
N LEU A 249 3.44 12.10 -8.73
CA LEU A 249 2.38 11.26 -9.28
C LEU A 249 2.27 9.94 -8.52
N PHE A 250 3.39 9.26 -8.28
CA PHE A 250 3.44 8.02 -7.51
C PHE A 250 2.85 8.22 -6.11
N VAL A 251 3.35 9.21 -5.35
CA VAL A 251 2.88 9.45 -3.99
C VAL A 251 1.41 9.87 -3.98
N GLU A 252 0.96 10.76 -4.86
CA GLU A 252 -0.46 11.19 -4.91
C GLU A 252 -1.41 10.03 -5.28
N HIS A 253 -1.02 9.18 -6.23
CA HIS A 253 -1.81 8.03 -6.65
C HIS A 253 -1.92 7.00 -5.51
N PHE A 254 -0.78 6.58 -4.96
CA PHE A 254 -0.76 5.55 -3.93
C PHE A 254 -1.25 6.05 -2.57
N SER A 255 -1.09 7.33 -2.25
CA SER A 255 -1.69 7.91 -1.04
C SER A 255 -3.21 7.75 -1.05
N ARG A 256 -3.87 8.07 -2.17
CA ARG A 256 -5.33 7.94 -2.26
C ARG A 256 -5.78 6.49 -2.18
N ARG A 257 -5.03 5.59 -2.83
CA ARG A 257 -5.34 4.16 -2.78
C ARG A 257 -5.18 3.61 -1.38
N LEU A 258 -4.08 3.91 -0.71
CA LEU A 258 -3.85 3.51 0.69
C LEU A 258 -4.91 4.08 1.62
N LEU A 259 -5.21 5.38 1.53
CA LEU A 259 -6.23 6.00 2.38
C LEU A 259 -7.62 5.38 2.15
N HIS A 260 -7.99 5.09 0.91
CA HIS A 260 -9.23 4.39 0.60
C HIS A 260 -9.24 2.97 1.15
N PHE A 261 -8.13 2.25 0.98
CA PHE A 261 -7.94 0.88 1.48
C PHE A 261 -8.05 0.79 3.00
N HIS A 262 -7.62 1.85 3.71
CA HIS A 262 -7.72 2.00 5.17
C HIS A 262 -8.97 2.74 5.65
N LYS A 263 -9.97 2.97 4.78
CA LYS A 263 -11.22 3.67 5.10
C LYS A 263 -11.01 5.07 5.73
N ARG A 264 -9.94 5.77 5.34
CA ARG A 264 -9.58 7.12 5.82
C ARG A 264 -10.09 8.22 4.86
N ASP A 265 -11.38 8.20 4.56
CA ASP A 265 -12.01 9.11 3.58
C ASP A 265 -11.98 10.60 4.01
N ASN A 266 -11.80 10.86 5.31
CA ASN A 266 -11.73 12.20 5.88
C ASN A 266 -10.29 12.73 6.07
N PHE A 267 -9.30 12.09 5.44
CA PHE A 267 -7.89 12.48 5.57
C PHE A 267 -7.62 13.93 5.17
N SER A 268 -6.82 14.60 5.98
CA SER A 268 -6.47 16.01 5.78
C SER A 268 -5.07 16.33 6.31
N CYS A 269 -4.33 17.11 5.52
CA CYS A 269 -2.94 17.50 5.80
C CYS A 269 -2.72 19.00 5.56
N ASP A 270 -1.50 19.49 5.76
CA ASP A 270 -1.15 20.88 5.42
C ASP A 270 -1.36 21.16 3.94
N ALA A 271 -1.78 22.39 3.61
CA ALA A 271 -2.05 22.77 2.23
C ALA A 271 -0.77 22.80 1.37
N HIS A 272 -0.87 22.29 0.14
CA HIS A 272 0.24 22.24 -0.82
C HIS A 272 1.52 21.56 -0.27
N PRO A 273 1.41 20.35 0.31
CA PRO A 273 2.52 19.69 0.95
C PRO A 273 3.58 19.32 -0.08
N SER A 274 4.85 19.31 0.32
CA SER A 274 5.90 18.67 -0.48
C SER A 274 5.61 17.17 -0.63
N THR A 275 6.22 16.50 -1.61
CA THR A 275 6.07 15.04 -1.77
C THR A 275 6.45 14.28 -0.50
N LYS A 276 7.49 14.73 0.20
CA LYS A 276 7.93 14.15 1.49
C LYS A 276 6.89 14.37 2.59
N LEU A 277 6.41 15.60 2.77
CA LEU A 277 5.41 15.93 3.80
C LEU A 277 4.08 15.19 3.59
N LEU A 278 3.68 15.00 2.32
CA LEU A 278 2.49 14.20 2.00
C LEU A 278 2.69 12.73 2.39
N ALA A 279 3.82 12.13 2.02
CA ALA A 279 4.13 10.76 2.41
C ALA A 279 4.22 10.59 3.93
N GLU A 280 4.78 11.58 4.66
CA GLU A 280 4.80 11.59 6.13
C GLU A 280 3.41 11.68 6.76
N ALA A 281 2.53 12.50 6.19
CA ALA A 281 1.15 12.62 6.68
C ALA A 281 0.37 11.32 6.46
N VAL A 282 0.53 10.68 5.29
CA VAL A 282 -0.14 9.41 4.99
C VAL A 282 0.47 8.26 5.79
N ARG A 283 1.79 8.22 5.98
CA ARG A 283 2.49 7.25 6.83
C ARG A 283 1.91 7.22 8.25
N ARG A 284 1.56 8.38 8.80
CA ARG A 284 0.95 8.47 10.13
C ARG A 284 -0.42 7.79 10.23
N GLU A 285 -1.16 7.71 9.12
CA GLU A 285 -2.47 7.03 9.08
C GLU A 285 -2.34 5.52 8.89
N ILE A 286 -1.32 5.05 8.15
CA ILE A 286 -1.17 3.62 7.78
C ILE A 286 -0.22 2.84 8.69
N GLY A 287 0.65 3.52 9.45
CA GLY A 287 1.60 2.92 10.38
C GLY A 287 3.04 3.42 10.22
N VAL A 288 3.68 3.73 11.37
CA VAL A 288 5.09 4.18 11.47
C VAL A 288 5.94 3.02 12.00
N ASN A 289 7.00 2.67 11.27
CA ASN A 289 7.91 1.54 11.56
C ASN A 289 7.21 0.17 11.61
N GLY A 290 6.05 0.08 10.99
CA GLY A 290 5.21 -1.10 10.92
C GLY A 290 3.75 -0.68 10.78
N GLY A 291 2.99 -1.49 10.07
CA GLY A 291 1.58 -1.25 9.79
C GLY A 291 0.89 -2.54 9.38
N PHE A 292 -0.43 -2.50 9.30
CA PHE A 292 -1.26 -3.64 8.92
C PHE A 292 -2.28 -3.23 7.86
N LEU A 293 -2.83 -4.21 7.16
CA LEU A 293 -3.90 -4.03 6.19
C LEU A 293 -5.24 -4.31 6.89
N GLU A 294 -6.07 -3.29 7.09
CA GLU A 294 -7.35 -3.46 7.78
C GLU A 294 -8.28 -4.44 7.04
N SER A 295 -8.23 -4.46 5.70
CA SER A 295 -8.96 -5.43 4.88
C SER A 295 -8.57 -6.88 5.15
N ALA A 296 -7.36 -7.14 5.66
CA ALA A 296 -6.92 -8.49 5.97
C ALA A 296 -7.72 -9.11 7.10
N MET A 297 -8.29 -8.30 8.01
CA MET A 297 -9.14 -8.79 9.09
C MET A 297 -10.43 -9.41 8.53
N ALA A 298 -11.00 -8.78 7.50
CA ALA A 298 -12.20 -9.22 6.80
C ALA A 298 -11.94 -10.28 5.70
N HIS A 299 -10.68 -10.48 5.28
CA HIS A 299 -10.35 -11.49 4.29
C HIS A 299 -10.62 -12.90 4.84
N GLY A 300 -11.32 -13.73 4.08
CA GLY A 300 -11.53 -15.15 4.37
C GLY A 300 -11.60 -15.95 3.07
N CYS A 301 -10.84 -17.04 2.99
CA CYS A 301 -10.88 -17.99 1.88
C CYS A 301 -10.55 -19.40 2.39
N THR A 302 -10.92 -20.42 1.62
CA THR A 302 -10.75 -21.83 1.99
C THR A 302 -9.28 -22.23 2.23
N ASN A 303 -8.32 -21.48 1.67
CA ASN A 303 -6.89 -21.76 1.86
C ASN A 303 -6.30 -21.20 3.17
N CYS A 304 -6.99 -20.29 3.85
CA CYS A 304 -6.52 -19.72 5.11
C CYS A 304 -7.49 -19.85 6.27
N THR A 305 -8.71 -20.30 5.98
CA THR A 305 -9.82 -20.42 6.92
C THR A 305 -10.59 -21.69 6.60
N HIS A 306 -10.83 -22.53 7.61
CA HIS A 306 -11.76 -23.65 7.51
C HIS A 306 -12.51 -23.83 8.82
N LEU A 307 -13.57 -24.64 8.80
CA LEU A 307 -14.34 -24.99 9.99
C LEU A 307 -13.46 -25.72 10.99
N LYS A 308 -13.69 -25.48 12.27
CA LYS A 308 -12.93 -26.14 13.33
C LYS A 308 -13.16 -27.65 13.28
N ARG A 309 -12.06 -28.39 13.32
CA ARG A 309 -12.05 -29.85 13.20
C ARG A 309 -11.81 -30.48 14.56
N TYR A 310 -12.32 -31.68 14.72
CA TYR A 310 -12.19 -32.47 15.94
C TYR A 310 -11.54 -33.82 15.62
N ARG A 311 -11.07 -34.51 16.67
CA ARG A 311 -10.41 -35.82 16.50
C ARG A 311 -11.29 -36.84 15.79
N SER A 312 -12.59 -36.79 16.08
CA SER A 312 -13.60 -37.63 15.47
C SER A 312 -13.66 -37.48 13.95
N ASP A 313 -13.46 -36.26 13.45
CA ASP A 313 -13.49 -35.98 12.00
C ASP A 313 -12.29 -36.62 11.31
N LEU A 314 -11.09 -36.41 11.86
CA LEU A 314 -9.87 -37.06 11.36
C LEU A 314 -9.95 -38.60 11.41
N ALA A 315 -10.52 -39.14 12.48
CA ALA A 315 -10.70 -40.59 12.61
C ALA A 315 -11.69 -41.11 11.54
N ALA A 316 -12.76 -40.38 11.26
CA ALA A 316 -13.73 -40.72 10.23
C ALA A 316 -13.13 -40.64 8.81
N GLU A 317 -12.16 -39.75 8.60
CA GLU A 317 -11.41 -39.63 7.34
C GLU A 317 -10.32 -40.70 7.16
N GLY A 318 -10.05 -41.52 8.18
CA GLY A 318 -9.09 -42.63 8.10
C GLY A 318 -7.67 -42.32 8.59
N ALA A 319 -7.48 -41.23 9.36
CA ALA A 319 -6.16 -40.87 9.91
C ALA A 319 -5.59 -41.94 10.86
N ASN A 320 -4.28 -42.15 10.82
CA ASN A 320 -3.56 -43.12 11.65
C ASN A 320 -2.82 -42.43 12.82
N PHE A 321 -3.32 -42.62 14.03
CA PHE A 321 -2.76 -42.01 15.24
C PHE A 321 -1.53 -42.72 15.83
N GLY A 322 -0.94 -43.70 15.13
CA GLY A 322 0.13 -44.54 15.65
C GLY A 322 1.48 -43.84 15.87
N ASP A 323 1.75 -42.72 15.18
CA ASP A 323 3.00 -41.95 15.33
C ASP A 323 2.79 -40.71 16.21
N ALA A 324 3.10 -40.86 17.51
CA ALA A 324 2.85 -39.83 18.51
C ALA A 324 3.62 -38.51 18.28
N GLN A 325 4.75 -38.56 17.56
CA GLN A 325 5.67 -37.42 17.34
C GLN A 325 5.88 -37.10 15.85
N GLY A 326 5.12 -37.75 14.98
CA GLY A 326 5.15 -37.55 13.53
C GLY A 326 4.61 -36.19 13.11
N VAL A 327 5.05 -35.77 11.92
CA VAL A 327 4.55 -34.57 11.23
C VAL A 327 3.89 -35.02 9.93
N ALA A 328 2.64 -34.64 9.69
CA ALA A 328 1.94 -34.93 8.44
C ALA A 328 2.68 -34.29 7.23
N GLY A 329 2.70 -35.01 6.10
CA GLY A 329 3.43 -34.60 4.89
C GLY A 329 4.97 -34.66 4.96
N VAL A 330 5.55 -35.35 5.95
CA VAL A 330 7.00 -35.63 6.00
C VAL A 330 7.21 -37.14 6.10
N GLU A 331 8.03 -37.71 5.22
CA GLU A 331 8.45 -39.11 5.31
C GLU A 331 9.42 -39.29 6.49
N ALA A 332 9.24 -40.36 7.26
CA ALA A 332 10.10 -40.66 8.40
C ALA A 332 11.49 -41.07 7.91
N ASP A 333 12.46 -40.15 7.95
CA ASP A 333 13.87 -40.54 7.91
C ASP A 333 14.15 -41.42 9.13
N GLY A 334 14.62 -42.65 8.87
CA GLY A 334 14.86 -43.72 9.84
C GLY A 334 15.98 -43.46 10.86
N GLY A 335 16.08 -42.25 11.39
CA GLY A 335 16.94 -41.91 12.53
C GLY A 335 16.32 -42.42 13.81
N SER A 336 16.88 -43.50 14.36
CA SER A 336 16.57 -44.05 15.67
C SER A 336 16.45 -42.95 16.74
N ASN A 337 15.26 -42.80 17.32
CA ASN A 337 15.02 -42.00 18.52
C ASN A 337 15.87 -42.56 19.67
N ALA A 338 16.96 -41.89 20.01
CA ALA A 338 17.65 -42.13 21.26
C ALA A 338 16.72 -41.72 22.42
N ASN A 339 16.53 -42.63 23.37
CA ASN A 339 15.73 -42.44 24.58
C ASN A 339 16.04 -41.09 25.26
N ALA A 340 15.07 -40.18 25.25
CA ALA A 340 15.13 -38.96 26.04
C ALA A 340 14.73 -39.28 27.50
N PRO A 341 15.38 -38.67 28.50
CA PRO A 341 15.08 -38.93 29.91
C PRO A 341 13.66 -38.49 30.24
N ASP A 342 12.98 -39.33 31.00
CA ASP A 342 11.71 -39.03 31.65
C ASP A 342 12.02 -38.05 32.80
N VAL A 343 11.61 -36.78 32.65
CA VAL A 343 11.79 -35.77 33.70
C VAL A 343 10.40 -35.33 34.13
N GLY A 344 10.13 -35.57 35.41
CA GLY A 344 8.83 -35.46 36.05
C GLY A 344 8.13 -34.10 35.90
N GLU A 345 6.82 -34.16 36.13
CA GLU A 345 5.83 -33.09 36.31
C GLU A 345 6.27 -31.70 35.79
N ASN A 346 6.19 -31.55 34.46
CA ASN A 346 6.16 -30.22 33.85
C ASN A 346 4.75 -29.63 34.07
N PRO A 347 4.59 -28.40 34.57
CA PRO A 347 3.28 -27.79 34.86
C PRO A 347 2.49 -27.37 33.60
N PHE A 348 2.85 -27.89 32.42
CA PHE A 348 2.37 -27.45 31.11
C PHE A 348 1.85 -28.64 30.31
N ASP A 349 0.82 -29.30 30.84
CA ASP A 349 0.06 -30.27 30.05
C ASP A 349 -0.55 -29.56 28.83
N PRO A 350 -0.49 -30.17 27.63
CA PRO A 350 -1.18 -29.64 26.48
C PRO A 350 -2.68 -29.52 26.79
N PRO A 351 -3.38 -28.54 26.21
CA PRO A 351 -4.80 -28.32 26.48
C PRO A 351 -5.61 -29.58 26.18
N ALA A 352 -6.60 -29.85 27.04
CA ALA A 352 -7.49 -30.99 26.87
C ALA A 352 -8.12 -30.97 25.48
N GLN A 353 -8.15 -32.14 24.85
CA GLN A 353 -8.74 -32.31 23.54
C GLN A 353 -10.23 -31.94 23.57
N GLN A 354 -10.65 -31.06 22.67
CA GLN A 354 -12.03 -30.62 22.59
C GLN A 354 -12.86 -31.62 21.79
N ASP A 355 -14.08 -31.88 22.26
CA ASP A 355 -15.06 -32.70 21.57
C ASP A 355 -15.89 -31.87 20.59
N ALA A 356 -16.42 -32.55 19.56
CA ALA A 356 -17.30 -31.92 18.60
C ALA A 356 -18.60 -31.43 19.28
N PRO A 357 -19.09 -30.22 18.96
CA PRO A 357 -20.32 -29.72 19.53
C PRO A 357 -21.52 -30.53 19.00
N PRO A 358 -22.63 -30.57 19.76
CA PRO A 358 -23.86 -31.21 19.32
C PRO A 358 -24.37 -30.66 17.98
N ALA A 359 -25.07 -31.50 17.20
CA ALA A 359 -25.67 -31.09 15.93
C ALA A 359 -26.57 -29.85 16.10
N GLY A 360 -26.34 -28.83 15.26
CA GLY A 360 -27.08 -27.55 15.29
C GLY A 360 -26.44 -26.44 16.13
N GLN A 361 -25.30 -26.68 16.79
CA GLN A 361 -24.50 -25.63 17.43
C GLN A 361 -23.33 -25.20 16.53
N PRO A 362 -22.89 -23.92 16.61
CA PRO A 362 -21.78 -23.44 15.82
C PRO A 362 -20.50 -24.19 16.16
N ARG A 363 -19.81 -24.69 15.13
CA ARG A 363 -18.54 -25.41 15.30
C ARG A 363 -17.36 -24.46 15.53
N GLY A 364 -17.50 -23.20 15.15
CA GLY A 364 -16.39 -22.27 15.06
C GLY A 364 -15.53 -22.52 13.81
N TYR A 365 -14.56 -21.64 13.62
CA TYR A 365 -13.60 -21.71 12.53
C TYR A 365 -12.18 -21.49 13.05
N VAL A 366 -11.21 -21.88 12.24
CA VAL A 366 -9.80 -21.65 12.52
C VAL A 366 -9.13 -20.91 11.39
N ARG A 367 -8.14 -20.08 11.74
CA ARG A 367 -7.31 -19.33 10.79
C ARG A 367 -5.85 -19.46 11.12
N LEU A 368 -5.02 -19.61 10.09
CA LEU A 368 -3.57 -19.65 10.23
C LEU A 368 -2.92 -18.43 9.62
N ALA A 369 -2.14 -17.71 10.44
CA ALA A 369 -1.20 -16.70 9.99
C ALA A 369 0.21 -17.30 9.93
N VAL A 370 0.99 -16.87 8.95
CA VAL A 370 2.40 -17.22 8.79
C VAL A 370 3.19 -15.93 8.92
N MET A 371 4.36 -15.98 9.56
CA MET A 371 5.29 -14.85 9.58
C MET A 371 6.72 -15.29 9.30
N ASP A 372 7.49 -14.38 8.71
CA ASP A 372 8.91 -14.56 8.45
C ASP A 372 9.60 -13.20 8.33
N GLY A 373 10.90 -13.18 8.64
CA GLY A 373 11.79 -12.02 8.58
C GLY A 373 12.61 -12.01 7.30
N LYS A 374 12.45 -10.96 6.48
CA LYS A 374 13.28 -10.78 5.27
C LYS A 374 14.31 -9.68 5.43
N ASN A 375 15.56 -9.97 5.07
CA ASN A 375 16.63 -8.96 5.03
C ASN A 375 16.42 -7.95 3.88
N ILE A 376 15.56 -6.96 4.12
CA ILE A 376 15.34 -5.79 3.24
C ILE A 376 15.75 -4.55 4.04
N PRO A 377 17.06 -4.27 4.10
CA PRO A 377 17.60 -3.31 5.05
C PRO A 377 17.21 -1.87 4.70
N HIS A 378 16.89 -1.09 5.72
CA HIS A 378 16.75 0.37 5.66
C HIS A 378 17.87 1.04 6.46
N GLN A 379 18.45 2.13 5.96
CA GLN A 379 19.54 2.82 6.65
C GLN A 379 19.08 3.59 7.89
N LYS A 380 19.79 3.40 9.00
CA LYS A 380 19.57 4.08 10.28
C LYS A 380 20.86 4.71 10.79
N CYS A 381 20.76 5.50 11.85
CA CYS A 381 21.91 6.09 12.53
C CYS A 381 23.04 5.06 12.77
N ALA A 382 24.29 5.49 12.61
CA ALA A 382 25.50 4.65 12.77
C ALA A 382 25.69 4.11 14.19
N LEU A 383 25.10 4.77 15.20
CA LEU A 383 25.12 4.28 16.57
C LEU A 383 24.27 3.02 16.71
N ASP A 384 24.80 2.03 17.43
CA ASP A 384 24.15 0.72 17.55
C ASP A 384 22.75 0.82 18.16
N GLN A 385 22.65 1.56 19.27
CA GLN A 385 21.42 1.68 20.02
C GLN A 385 20.40 2.65 19.41
N CYS A 386 20.78 3.38 18.35
CA CYS A 386 19.93 4.39 17.74
C CYS A 386 19.12 3.81 16.57
N GLU A 387 17.80 4.01 16.63
CA GLU A 387 16.85 3.58 15.60
C GLU A 387 16.35 4.74 14.73
N ARG A 388 16.80 5.96 15.05
CA ARG A 388 16.33 7.18 14.39
C ARG A 388 16.79 7.25 12.93
N PRO A 389 15.97 7.87 12.06
CA PRO A 389 16.28 8.05 10.65
C PRO A 389 17.49 8.96 10.45
N LEU A 390 18.18 8.77 9.32
CA LEU A 390 19.28 9.65 8.92
C LEU A 390 18.78 11.02 8.48
N VAL A 391 19.58 12.07 8.72
CA VAL A 391 19.31 13.40 8.13
C VAL A 391 19.55 13.35 6.61
N ASN A 392 20.63 12.68 6.20
CA ASN A 392 21.03 12.57 4.80
C ASN A 392 21.25 11.09 4.43
N TYR A 393 20.38 10.57 3.58
CA TYR A 393 20.39 9.18 3.11
C TYR A 393 21.35 8.92 1.92
N LYS A 394 21.98 9.97 1.37
CA LYS A 394 22.94 9.79 0.26
C LYS A 394 24.32 9.38 0.76
N ASN A 395 24.81 10.09 1.78
CA ASN A 395 26.17 9.91 2.32
C ASN A 395 26.26 10.24 3.83
N GLY A 396 25.13 10.45 4.51
CA GLY A 396 25.11 10.72 5.94
C GLY A 396 25.25 9.45 6.78
N ARG A 397 25.66 9.64 8.04
CA ARG A 397 25.89 8.56 9.02
C ARG A 397 24.99 8.67 10.25
N PHE A 398 24.51 9.88 10.56
CA PHE A 398 23.82 10.16 11.82
C PHE A 398 22.40 10.71 11.62
N CYS A 399 21.57 10.49 12.64
CA CYS A 399 20.29 11.16 12.79
C CYS A 399 20.47 12.58 13.32
N GLU A 400 19.41 13.37 13.31
CA GLU A 400 19.43 14.78 13.75
C GLU A 400 20.02 14.97 15.15
N ALA A 401 19.62 14.13 16.11
CA ALA A 401 20.11 14.20 17.49
C ALA A 401 21.59 13.82 17.67
N HIS A 402 22.21 13.17 16.69
CA HIS A 402 23.61 12.71 16.75
C HIS A 402 24.46 13.36 15.65
N LEU A 403 23.97 14.44 15.04
CA LEU A 403 24.65 15.10 13.94
C LEU A 403 25.99 15.69 14.36
N ASN A 404 26.11 16.12 15.62
CA ASN A 404 27.35 16.57 16.24
C ASN A 404 28.48 15.52 16.23
N LEU A 405 28.16 14.22 16.19
CA LEU A 405 29.16 13.15 16.09
C LEU A 405 29.81 13.07 14.70
N GLN A 406 29.31 13.85 13.73
CA GLN A 406 29.93 13.94 12.41
C GLN A 406 31.32 14.58 12.47
N ASP A 407 31.56 15.45 13.46
CA ASP A 407 32.82 16.17 13.67
C ASP A 407 33.75 15.47 14.68
N VAL A 408 33.36 14.28 15.15
CA VAL A 408 34.14 13.43 16.07
C VAL A 408 34.70 12.23 15.32
N CYS A 409 35.90 11.78 15.71
CA CYS A 409 36.53 10.59 15.17
C CYS A 409 35.56 9.40 15.23
N GLY A 410 35.40 8.72 14.09
CA GLY A 410 34.44 7.62 13.97
C GLY A 410 34.82 6.34 14.71
N ILE A 411 36.01 6.25 15.31
CA ILE A 411 36.44 5.13 16.15
C ILE A 411 36.03 5.41 17.60
N VAL A 412 35.25 4.52 18.19
CA VAL A 412 34.76 4.66 19.57
C VAL A 412 35.71 3.88 20.50
N PRO A 413 36.18 4.45 21.63
CA PRO A 413 35.78 5.72 22.26
C PRO A 413 36.75 6.91 22.07
N CYS A 414 37.41 7.07 20.91
CA CYS A 414 38.48 8.06 20.71
C CYS A 414 38.12 9.50 21.14
N GLY A 415 36.93 9.98 20.78
CA GLY A 415 36.42 11.29 21.22
C GLY A 415 37.11 12.54 20.65
N LEU A 416 38.25 12.40 19.95
CA LEU A 416 38.96 13.52 19.31
C LEU A 416 38.21 14.06 18.08
N PRO A 417 38.35 15.36 17.75
CA PRO A 417 37.75 15.93 16.55
C PRO A 417 38.34 15.34 15.27
N VAL A 418 37.57 15.37 14.18
CA VAL A 418 38.04 14.94 12.85
C VAL A 418 39.15 15.85 12.32
N GLN A 419 40.05 15.30 11.51
CA GLN A 419 41.21 16.03 10.97
C GLN A 419 40.81 17.23 10.11
N SER A 420 39.76 17.08 9.29
CA SER A 420 39.25 18.12 8.41
C SER A 420 37.74 17.93 8.18
N PRO A 421 37.01 18.99 7.76
CA PRO A 421 35.59 18.86 7.45
C PRO A 421 35.34 17.76 6.42
N GLY A 422 34.53 16.76 6.80
CA GLY A 422 34.23 15.59 5.97
C GLY A 422 35.16 14.38 6.15
N ALA A 423 36.24 14.50 6.92
CA ALA A 423 37.03 13.35 7.35
C ALA A 423 36.24 12.46 8.33
N LEU A 424 36.62 11.18 8.39
CA LEU A 424 35.97 10.18 9.28
C LEU A 424 36.79 9.85 10.53
N THR A 425 38.04 10.31 10.59
CA THR A 425 39.00 10.03 11.67
C THR A 425 39.68 11.31 12.16
N CYS A 426 40.26 11.25 13.37
CA CYS A 426 41.17 12.28 13.88
C CYS A 426 42.54 12.20 13.18
N ALA A 427 43.47 13.08 13.58
CA ALA A 427 44.84 13.15 13.05
C ALA A 427 45.77 12.00 13.52
N THR A 428 45.28 11.06 14.32
CA THR A 428 46.07 9.91 14.79
C THR A 428 46.35 8.95 13.63
N GLU A 429 47.63 8.68 13.36
CA GLU A 429 48.06 7.85 12.21
C GLU A 429 47.45 6.44 12.26
N SER A 430 47.36 5.81 13.43
CA SER A 430 46.74 4.49 13.58
C SER A 430 45.26 4.47 13.17
N HIS A 431 44.51 5.53 13.47
CA HIS A 431 43.09 5.64 13.10
C HIS A 431 42.93 5.89 11.60
N ILE A 432 43.80 6.73 11.02
CA ILE A 432 43.83 6.99 9.58
C ILE A 432 44.15 5.72 8.82
N GLN A 433 45.18 4.98 9.25
CA GLN A 433 45.59 3.73 8.65
C GLN A 433 44.48 2.67 8.75
N TRP A 434 43.87 2.51 9.92
CA TRP A 434 42.74 1.59 10.10
C TRP A 434 41.56 1.94 9.17
N HIS A 435 41.22 3.21 9.04
CA HIS A 435 40.16 3.66 8.12
C HIS A 435 40.52 3.43 6.65
N ARG A 436 41.80 3.61 6.25
CA ARG A 436 42.27 3.28 4.90
C ARG A 436 42.20 1.79 4.62
N ASP A 437 42.59 0.96 5.58
CA ASP A 437 42.53 -0.50 5.48
C ASP A 437 41.08 -0.99 5.41
N TYR A 438 40.20 -0.44 6.25
CA TYR A 438 38.77 -0.64 6.16
C TYR A 438 38.24 -0.25 4.77
N SER A 439 38.52 0.97 4.32
CA SER A 439 38.02 1.50 3.05
C SER A 439 38.50 0.69 1.84
N SER A 440 39.78 0.29 1.80
CA SER A 440 40.34 -0.49 0.70
C SER A 440 39.71 -1.88 0.59
N ARG A 441 39.39 -2.52 1.72
CA ARG A 441 38.69 -3.81 1.77
C ARG A 441 37.26 -3.72 1.28
N PHE A 442 36.53 -2.68 1.69
CA PHE A 442 35.13 -2.49 1.29
C PHE A 442 34.95 -1.80 -0.07
N ALA A 443 35.98 -1.16 -0.63
CA ALA A 443 35.98 -0.58 -1.98
C ALA A 443 36.16 -1.64 -3.09
N ARG A 444 36.89 -2.74 -2.82
CA ARG A 444 37.19 -3.79 -3.81
C ARG A 444 36.12 -4.88 -3.92
N LEU A 445 35.17 -4.91 -2.99
CA LEU A 445 34.14 -5.94 -2.92
C LEU A 445 32.82 -5.39 -3.45
N SER A 446 32.37 -5.87 -4.61
CA SER A 446 30.99 -5.60 -5.05
C SER A 446 30.02 -6.17 -4.00
N PHE A 447 29.23 -5.29 -3.41
CA PHE A 447 28.30 -5.55 -2.30
C PHE A 447 27.42 -6.82 -2.46
N PRO A 448 26.98 -7.22 -3.67
CA PRO A 448 26.19 -8.44 -3.86
C PRO A 448 26.98 -9.75 -3.74
N GLY A 449 28.29 -9.75 -4.05
CA GLY A 449 29.13 -10.95 -4.03
C GLY A 449 29.48 -11.42 -2.62
N VAL A 450 29.84 -10.47 -1.76
CA VAL A 450 30.19 -10.73 -0.34
C VAL A 450 29.00 -11.24 0.46
N ARG A 451 27.82 -10.61 0.29
CA ARG A 451 26.58 -11.09 0.92
C ARG A 451 26.21 -12.50 0.45
N ARG A 452 26.49 -12.86 -0.80
CA ARG A 452 26.21 -14.21 -1.33
C ARG A 452 27.13 -15.28 -0.71
N VAL A 453 28.39 -14.93 -0.45
CA VAL A 453 29.37 -15.81 0.20
C VAL A 453 29.06 -15.96 1.69
N ILE A 454 28.76 -14.85 2.40
CA ILE A 454 28.35 -14.87 3.81
C ILE A 454 27.04 -15.66 3.99
N ARG A 455 26.07 -15.49 3.07
CA ARG A 455 24.79 -16.20 3.08
C ARG A 455 24.95 -17.71 2.89
N ARG A 456 25.73 -18.15 1.89
CA ARG A 456 26.00 -19.58 1.65
C ARG A 456 26.62 -20.27 2.88
N GLN A 457 27.41 -19.55 3.67
CA GLN A 457 28.04 -20.10 4.87
C GLN A 457 27.14 -20.06 6.09
N GLN A 458 26.30 -19.03 6.27
CA GLN A 458 25.30 -19.00 7.35
C GLN A 458 24.21 -20.08 7.16
N GLU A 459 23.80 -20.33 5.91
CA GLU A 459 22.90 -21.43 5.55
C GLU A 459 23.56 -22.81 5.84
N HIS A 460 24.86 -22.96 5.62
CA HIS A 460 25.62 -24.18 5.97
C HIS A 460 25.94 -24.34 7.47
N SER A 461 26.09 -23.25 8.24
CA SER A 461 26.32 -23.33 9.69
C SER A 461 25.05 -23.66 10.47
N ALA A 462 23.87 -23.27 9.98
CA ALA A 462 22.59 -23.67 10.54
C ALA A 462 22.27 -25.16 10.32
N SER A 463 22.80 -25.78 9.25
CA SER A 463 22.49 -27.17 8.89
C SER A 463 23.29 -28.22 9.65
N ASN A 464 24.40 -27.86 10.32
CA ASN A 464 25.40 -28.86 10.75
C ASN A 464 25.74 -28.89 12.25
N GLY A 465 25.07 -28.14 13.12
CA GLY A 465 25.22 -28.24 14.59
C GLY A 465 26.63 -28.03 15.17
N GLN A 466 27.65 -27.87 14.33
CA GLN A 466 29.02 -27.56 14.68
C GLN A 466 29.31 -26.12 14.29
N HIS A 467 30.10 -25.43 15.12
CA HIS A 467 30.64 -24.11 14.83
C HIS A 467 31.50 -24.16 13.56
N GLY A 468 30.86 -24.04 12.39
CA GLY A 468 31.53 -23.73 11.14
C GLY A 468 32.21 -22.38 11.26
N PRO A 469 33.38 -22.17 10.63
CA PRO A 469 34.15 -20.95 10.81
C PRO A 469 33.29 -19.77 10.38
N THR A 470 32.84 -18.99 11.36
CA THR A 470 32.33 -17.65 11.12
C THR A 470 33.42 -16.96 10.33
N LEU A 471 33.15 -16.62 9.07
CA LEU A 471 33.97 -15.63 8.36
C LEU A 471 33.67 -14.30 9.05
N GLU A 472 34.24 -14.14 10.24
CA GLU A 472 34.53 -12.84 10.79
C GLU A 472 35.34 -12.17 9.68
N VAL A 473 34.77 -11.14 9.07
CA VAL A 473 35.57 -10.25 8.24
C VAL A 473 36.66 -9.77 9.19
N ALA A 474 37.86 -10.36 9.06
CA ALA A 474 38.98 -10.08 9.95
C ALA A 474 39.36 -8.61 9.73
N LEU A 475 38.72 -7.75 10.52
CA LEU A 475 39.00 -6.34 10.57
C LEU A 475 40.43 -6.19 11.12
N PRO A 476 41.20 -5.19 10.66
CA PRO A 476 42.52 -4.97 11.19
C PRO A 476 42.42 -4.73 12.71
N PRO A 477 43.35 -5.26 13.53
CA PRO A 477 43.42 -4.88 14.93
C PRO A 477 43.78 -3.39 15.04
N LEU A 478 43.36 -2.76 16.14
CA LEU A 478 43.74 -1.39 16.46
C LEU A 478 44.43 -1.38 17.82
N GLY A 479 45.77 -1.33 17.80
CA GLY A 479 46.58 -1.54 19.01
C GLY A 479 46.29 -2.93 19.58
N ASP A 480 45.95 -2.99 20.87
CA ASP A 480 45.63 -4.23 21.59
C ASP A 480 44.19 -4.72 21.36
N THR A 481 43.36 -3.95 20.65
CA THR A 481 41.94 -4.32 20.40
C THR A 481 41.84 -5.19 19.15
N PRO A 482 41.33 -6.43 19.26
CA PRO A 482 41.01 -7.27 18.10
C PRO A 482 40.04 -6.54 17.16
N GLY A 483 40.24 -6.68 15.84
CA GLY A 483 39.47 -5.89 14.87
C GLY A 483 37.96 -6.09 14.94
N ASN A 484 37.47 -7.27 15.32
CA ASN A 484 36.05 -7.56 15.52
C ASN A 484 35.43 -6.83 16.73
N GLN A 485 36.26 -6.34 17.66
CA GLN A 485 35.85 -5.56 18.83
C GLN A 485 35.99 -4.05 18.60
N VAL A 486 36.59 -3.61 17.50
CA VAL A 486 36.70 -2.18 17.15
C VAL A 486 35.34 -1.63 16.75
N VAL A 487 34.74 -0.84 17.63
CA VAL A 487 33.46 -0.17 17.36
C VAL A 487 33.70 1.09 16.53
N HIS A 488 33.12 1.15 15.33
CA HIS A 488 33.26 2.28 14.43
C HIS A 488 31.91 2.80 13.89
N THR A 489 31.87 4.08 13.53
CA THR A 489 30.69 4.78 13.00
C THR A 489 30.87 5.26 11.57
N PHE A 490 31.85 4.74 10.83
CA PHE A 490 32.19 5.16 9.46
C PHE A 490 31.08 5.01 8.43
N LYS A 491 30.09 4.15 8.68
CA LYS A 491 28.90 4.00 7.85
C LYS A 491 27.64 4.05 8.71
N ALA A 492 26.55 4.49 8.10
CA ALA A 492 25.22 4.28 8.65
C ALA A 492 24.98 2.78 8.88
N LYS A 493 24.26 2.44 9.95
CA LYS A 493 23.79 1.07 10.16
C LYS A 493 22.54 0.81 9.32
N SER A 494 22.10 -0.42 9.28
CA SER A 494 20.83 -0.79 8.65
C SER A 494 19.95 -1.53 9.64
N THR A 495 18.64 -1.55 9.37
CA THR A 495 17.73 -2.51 10.01
C THR A 495 18.16 -3.94 9.71
N TYR A 496 17.86 -4.85 10.62
CA TYR A 496 18.20 -6.25 10.51
C TYR A 496 17.33 -6.94 9.45
N CYS A 497 16.01 -6.92 9.66
CA CYS A 497 15.04 -7.48 8.74
C CYS A 497 13.73 -6.68 8.76
N LEU A 498 12.89 -6.94 7.75
CA LEU A 498 11.49 -6.59 7.69
C LEU A 498 10.71 -7.85 8.08
N GLN A 499 10.03 -7.82 9.22
CA GLN A 499 9.09 -8.88 9.59
C GLN A 499 7.80 -8.68 8.82
N THR A 500 7.32 -9.72 8.16
CA THR A 500 6.02 -9.73 7.49
C THR A 500 5.12 -10.82 8.08
N VAL A 501 3.82 -10.53 8.13
CA VAL A 501 2.79 -11.47 8.57
C VAL A 501 1.72 -11.54 7.48
N GLN A 502 1.29 -12.74 7.13
CA GLN A 502 0.29 -13.01 6.10
C GLN A 502 -0.62 -14.17 6.54
N TRP A 503 -1.82 -14.25 5.98
CA TRP A 503 -2.64 -15.45 6.11
C TRP A 503 -2.03 -16.60 5.30
N ALA A 504 -2.35 -17.85 5.64
CA ALA A 504 -1.84 -19.05 4.97
C ALA A 504 -2.19 -19.17 3.46
N CYS A 505 -3.06 -18.29 2.95
CA CYS A 505 -3.33 -18.12 1.53
C CYS A 505 -2.36 -17.14 0.82
N GLY A 506 -1.45 -16.52 1.58
CA GLY A 506 -0.52 -15.48 1.12
C GLY A 506 -1.05 -14.05 1.26
N TYR A 507 -2.29 -13.85 1.72
CA TYR A 507 -2.83 -12.49 1.86
C TYR A 507 -2.08 -11.72 2.96
N PRO A 508 -1.42 -10.58 2.66
CA PRO A 508 -0.65 -9.85 3.65
C PRO A 508 -1.53 -9.28 4.76
N VAL A 509 -1.12 -9.47 6.00
CA VAL A 509 -1.80 -8.93 7.19
C VAL A 509 -1.08 -7.68 7.67
N GLY A 510 0.24 -7.75 7.83
CA GLY A 510 1.00 -6.61 8.34
C GLY A 510 2.51 -6.83 8.32
N TRP A 511 3.22 -5.83 8.82
CA TRP A 511 4.68 -5.82 8.82
C TRP A 511 5.24 -4.92 9.92
N GLY A 512 6.52 -5.13 10.25
CA GLY A 512 7.28 -4.27 11.14
C GLY A 512 8.79 -4.36 10.90
N LYS A 513 9.54 -3.37 11.39
CA LYS A 513 11.00 -3.38 11.29
C LYS A 513 11.63 -4.03 12.50
N CYS A 514 12.57 -4.92 12.27
CA CYS A 514 13.49 -5.42 13.28
C CYS A 514 14.83 -4.68 13.13
N TYR A 515 15.32 -4.03 14.19
CA TYR A 515 16.43 -3.09 14.08
C TYR A 515 17.81 -3.72 14.26
N ARG A 516 18.03 -4.44 15.36
CA ARG A 516 19.33 -5.04 15.70
C ARG A 516 19.38 -6.54 15.43
N SER A 517 18.29 -7.20 15.77
CA SER A 517 18.05 -8.62 15.57
C SER A 517 16.56 -8.83 15.38
N GLU A 518 16.18 -10.00 14.91
CA GLU A 518 14.83 -10.52 14.99
C GLU A 518 14.60 -11.12 16.38
N SER A 519 14.47 -10.24 17.38
CA SER A 519 14.30 -10.69 18.78
C SER A 519 12.83 -10.90 19.13
N SER A 520 12.54 -11.88 19.99
CA SER A 520 11.17 -12.18 20.46
C SER A 520 10.40 -10.96 20.99
N PRO A 521 11.00 -10.00 21.73
CA PRO A 521 10.30 -8.77 22.14
C PRO A 521 9.86 -7.89 20.97
N GLN A 522 10.68 -7.77 19.91
CA GLN A 522 10.32 -6.98 18.73
C GLN A 522 9.22 -7.68 17.93
N VAL A 523 9.33 -8.99 17.73
CA VAL A 523 8.32 -9.80 17.02
C VAL A 523 6.97 -9.75 17.75
N LEU A 524 6.96 -9.93 19.07
CA LEU A 524 5.75 -9.78 19.89
C LEU A 524 5.18 -8.36 19.80
N GLY A 525 6.02 -7.32 19.82
CA GLY A 525 5.60 -5.94 19.63
C GLY A 525 4.94 -5.69 18.26
N ILE A 526 5.38 -6.37 17.21
CA ILE A 526 4.78 -6.31 15.87
C ILE A 526 3.42 -7.01 15.88
N LEU A 527 3.33 -8.23 16.42
CA LEU A 527 2.06 -8.96 16.59
C LEU A 527 1.01 -8.15 17.36
N ASN A 528 1.40 -7.63 18.52
CA ASN A 528 0.52 -6.80 19.35
C ASN A 528 0.02 -5.57 18.60
N ARG A 529 0.87 -4.92 17.78
CA ARG A 529 0.47 -3.76 16.98
C ARG A 529 -0.55 -4.11 15.89
N ILE A 530 -0.38 -5.25 15.21
CA ILE A 530 -1.26 -5.67 14.12
C ILE A 530 -2.68 -5.93 14.64
N TRP A 531 -2.82 -6.61 15.78
CA TRP A 531 -4.11 -7.02 16.35
C TRP A 531 -4.62 -6.16 17.51
N ALA A 532 -3.95 -5.05 17.85
CA ALA A 532 -4.33 -4.18 18.98
C ALA A 532 -5.81 -3.76 18.96
N ASN A 533 -6.32 -3.40 17.77
CA ASN A 533 -7.70 -2.95 17.58
C ASN A 533 -8.66 -4.07 17.16
N PHE A 534 -8.16 -5.30 17.00
CA PHE A 534 -8.90 -6.43 16.44
C PHE A 534 -8.67 -7.71 17.26
N PRO A 535 -8.92 -7.72 18.58
CA PRO A 535 -8.63 -8.87 19.43
C PRO A 535 -9.40 -10.13 19.00
N ASN A 536 -10.62 -9.98 18.49
CA ASN A 536 -11.46 -11.09 18.04
C ASN A 536 -11.02 -11.69 16.68
N PHE A 537 -10.11 -11.01 15.96
CA PHE A 537 -9.59 -11.48 14.67
C PHE A 537 -8.17 -12.04 14.79
N LYS A 538 -7.70 -12.30 16.01
CA LYS A 538 -6.44 -13.01 16.22
C LYS A 538 -6.47 -14.36 15.52
N PRO A 539 -5.35 -14.77 14.88
CA PRO A 539 -5.25 -16.08 14.27
C PRO A 539 -5.37 -17.18 15.34
N SER A 540 -6.02 -18.28 14.99
CA SER A 540 -6.02 -19.50 15.82
C SER A 540 -4.63 -20.14 15.86
N PHE A 541 -3.90 -20.03 14.74
CA PHE A 541 -2.54 -20.55 14.60
C PHE A 541 -1.58 -19.51 14.02
N VAL A 542 -0.38 -19.44 14.57
CA VAL A 542 0.71 -18.63 14.04
C VAL A 542 1.90 -19.53 13.73
N ALA A 543 2.26 -19.63 12.46
CA ALA A 543 3.48 -20.29 12.00
C ALA A 543 4.65 -19.31 11.99
N TYR A 544 5.72 -19.66 12.71
CA TYR A 544 6.96 -18.89 12.80
C TYR A 544 8.15 -19.80 13.13
N ASP A 545 9.25 -19.67 12.40
CA ASP A 545 10.44 -20.52 12.57
C ASP A 545 11.01 -20.47 14.00
N ASP A 546 10.94 -19.32 14.69
CA ASP A 546 11.38 -19.18 16.09
C ASP A 546 10.21 -19.09 17.09
N ALA A 547 9.09 -19.75 16.77
CA ALA A 547 7.88 -19.79 17.60
C ALA A 547 8.14 -20.32 19.02
N CYS A 548 9.04 -21.29 19.19
CA CYS A 548 9.32 -21.87 20.51
C CYS A 548 9.95 -20.84 21.47
N ASN A 549 10.93 -20.04 21.02
CA ASN A 549 11.51 -18.97 21.82
C ASN A 549 10.54 -17.81 22.02
N LEU A 550 9.73 -17.49 21.01
CA LEU A 550 8.67 -16.48 21.14
C LEU A 550 7.64 -16.90 22.21
N LEU A 551 7.16 -18.14 22.18
CA LEU A 551 6.22 -18.67 23.16
C LEU A 551 6.82 -18.68 24.57
N ARG A 552 8.07 -19.12 24.71
CA ARG A 552 8.83 -19.04 25.97
C ARG A 552 8.91 -17.60 26.49
N HIS A 553 9.18 -16.64 25.61
CA HIS A 553 9.21 -15.23 25.97
C HIS A 553 7.83 -14.74 26.44
N ILE A 554 6.74 -15.06 25.73
CA ILE A 554 5.38 -14.64 26.11
C ILE A 554 5.02 -15.18 27.49
N ILE A 555 5.19 -16.49 27.72
CA ILE A 555 4.86 -17.15 28.99
C ILE A 555 5.69 -16.57 30.15
N THR A 556 6.99 -16.36 29.94
CA THR A 556 7.87 -15.81 30.99
C THR A 556 7.57 -14.36 31.33
N GLN A 557 7.07 -13.57 30.38
CA GLN A 557 6.66 -12.18 30.63
C GLN A 557 5.27 -12.10 31.29
N ASN A 558 4.30 -12.86 30.79
CA ASN A 558 2.94 -12.89 31.31
C ASN A 558 2.27 -14.26 31.04
N PRO A 559 2.14 -15.13 32.04
CA PRO A 559 1.45 -16.42 31.89
C PRO A 559 -0.02 -16.31 31.47
N ASN A 560 -0.65 -15.16 31.75
CA ASN A 560 -2.05 -14.88 31.41
C ASN A 560 -2.17 -14.01 30.14
N ASP A 561 -1.13 -13.99 29.29
CA ASP A 561 -1.19 -13.23 28.04
C ASP A 561 -2.35 -13.74 27.15
N PRO A 562 -3.20 -12.85 26.60
CA PRO A 562 -4.29 -13.26 25.72
C PRO A 562 -3.86 -14.13 24.54
N TRP A 563 -2.61 -14.01 24.06
CA TRP A 563 -2.07 -14.87 23.00
C TRP A 563 -2.05 -16.35 23.40
N ILE A 564 -1.76 -16.69 24.66
CA ILE A 564 -1.69 -18.08 25.12
C ILE A 564 -3.07 -18.76 25.07
N VAL A 565 -4.13 -17.98 25.34
CA VAL A 565 -5.51 -18.48 25.36
C VAL A 565 -6.09 -18.57 23.94
N THR A 566 -5.74 -17.63 23.06
CA THR A 566 -6.41 -17.45 21.76
C THR A 566 -5.67 -18.06 20.58
N THR A 567 -4.35 -18.29 20.69
CA THR A 567 -3.50 -18.62 19.55
C THR A 567 -2.48 -19.69 19.92
N LYS A 568 -2.36 -20.72 19.07
CA LYS A 568 -1.29 -21.70 19.14
C LYS A 568 -0.13 -21.30 18.20
N PHE A 569 1.08 -21.28 18.73
CA PHE A 569 2.29 -20.99 17.95
C PHE A 569 2.93 -22.30 17.47
N ILE A 570 3.15 -22.41 16.17
CA ILE A 570 3.77 -23.58 15.53
C ILE A 570 5.05 -23.17 14.82
N VAL A 571 6.04 -24.08 14.78
CA VAL A 571 7.28 -23.90 14.01
C VAL A 571 7.16 -24.57 12.64
N ASP A 572 8.09 -24.32 11.71
CA ASP A 572 8.17 -25.12 10.50
C ASP A 572 8.61 -26.56 10.80
N ALA A 573 8.36 -27.47 9.86
CA ALA A 573 8.63 -28.89 10.06
C ALA A 573 10.12 -29.21 10.22
N TRP A 574 11.01 -28.48 9.51
CA TRP A 574 12.44 -28.72 9.59
C TRP A 574 12.98 -28.27 10.95
N HIS A 575 12.56 -27.10 11.45
CA HIS A 575 12.86 -26.67 12.81
C HIS A 575 12.36 -27.67 13.84
N TYR A 576 11.11 -28.13 13.72
CA TYR A 576 10.55 -29.12 14.66
C TYR A 576 11.38 -30.40 14.72
N ILE A 577 11.77 -30.97 13.58
CA ILE A 577 12.55 -32.21 13.51
C ILE A 577 13.89 -32.07 14.24
N ASN A 578 14.55 -30.92 14.09
CA ASN A 578 15.84 -30.66 14.71
C ASN A 578 15.75 -30.33 16.21
N HIS A 579 14.70 -29.64 16.64
CA HIS A 579 14.57 -29.14 18.02
C HIS A 579 13.74 -30.04 18.94
N ARG A 580 12.86 -30.91 18.43
CA ARG A 580 11.98 -31.75 19.26
C ARG A 580 12.72 -32.67 20.23
N ALA A 581 13.95 -33.04 19.91
CA ALA A 581 14.78 -33.90 20.77
C ALA A 581 15.35 -33.15 21.98
N THR A 582 15.62 -31.86 21.84
CA THR A 582 16.34 -31.04 22.84
C THR A 582 15.44 -30.04 23.56
N ASP A 583 14.36 -29.58 22.92
CA ASP A 583 13.45 -28.57 23.47
C ASP A 583 12.05 -29.18 23.73
N VAL A 584 11.77 -29.40 25.02
CA VAL A 584 10.50 -29.95 25.50
C VAL A 584 9.32 -29.05 25.16
N LEU A 585 9.49 -27.72 25.21
CA LEU A 585 8.43 -26.77 24.87
C LEU A 585 8.09 -26.89 23.37
N CYS A 586 9.12 -26.94 22.52
CA CYS A 586 8.94 -27.13 21.09
C CYS A 586 8.23 -28.46 20.79
N ARG A 587 8.68 -29.56 21.41
CA ARG A 587 8.10 -30.90 21.25
C ARG A 587 6.60 -30.95 21.55
N LEU A 588 6.17 -30.32 22.64
CA LEU A 588 4.81 -30.39 23.16
C LEU A 588 3.86 -29.36 22.52
N TRP A 589 4.33 -28.13 22.29
CA TRP A 589 3.45 -27.00 21.95
C TRP A 589 3.57 -26.51 20.52
N CYS A 590 4.70 -26.76 19.84
CA CYS A 590 5.00 -26.13 18.55
C CYS A 590 4.94 -27.08 17.34
N ASN A 591 4.45 -28.31 17.48
CA ASN A 591 4.34 -29.25 16.36
C ASN A 591 3.44 -28.67 15.24
N PRO A 592 3.94 -28.55 13.99
CA PRO A 592 3.18 -27.95 12.89
C PRO A 592 2.01 -28.77 12.37
N ALA A 593 2.04 -30.10 12.49
CA ALA A 593 1.01 -30.98 11.95
C ALA A 593 1.06 -32.36 12.65
N PRO A 594 0.60 -32.46 13.91
CA PRO A 594 0.79 -33.65 14.73
C PRO A 594 -0.08 -34.83 14.28
N LYS A 595 0.55 -35.97 13.98
CA LYS A 595 -0.15 -37.22 13.58
C LYS A 595 -0.91 -37.91 14.71
N ASN A 596 -0.65 -37.55 15.96
CA ASN A 596 -1.27 -38.15 17.14
C ASN A 596 -2.74 -37.74 17.38
N GLY A 597 -3.31 -36.93 16.47
CA GLY A 597 -4.67 -36.43 16.55
C GLY A 597 -4.87 -35.28 17.54
N SER A 598 -3.81 -34.77 18.20
CA SER A 598 -3.90 -33.67 19.17
C SER A 598 -4.29 -32.33 18.56
N GLN A 599 -4.01 -32.12 17.26
CA GLN A 599 -4.41 -30.91 16.54
C GLN A 599 -5.05 -31.26 15.19
N PRO A 600 -6.34 -31.63 15.19
CA PRO A 600 -7.05 -32.02 13.98
C PRO A 600 -7.16 -30.90 12.93
N ASP A 601 -7.08 -29.64 13.37
CA ASP A 601 -7.14 -28.47 12.49
C ASP A 601 -5.92 -28.34 11.54
N LEU A 602 -4.81 -29.03 11.80
CA LEU A 602 -3.57 -28.84 11.04
C LEU A 602 -3.28 -29.97 10.03
N VAL A 603 -4.07 -31.04 10.03
CA VAL A 603 -3.85 -32.25 9.23
C VAL A 603 -5.07 -32.53 8.36
N LEU A 604 -4.90 -32.82 7.08
CA LEU A 604 -5.95 -33.32 6.17
C LEU A 604 -5.61 -34.75 5.75
N VAL A 605 -6.62 -35.57 5.45
CA VAL A 605 -6.41 -36.87 4.79
C VAL A 605 -6.82 -36.71 3.33
N GLU A 606 -5.87 -36.89 2.42
CA GLU A 606 -6.08 -36.81 0.97
C GLU A 606 -5.88 -38.19 0.35
N GLU A 607 -6.69 -38.53 -0.64
CA GLU A 607 -6.54 -39.78 -1.40
C GLU A 607 -5.76 -39.50 -2.69
N ASP A 608 -4.62 -40.18 -2.84
CA ASP A 608 -3.80 -40.08 -4.04
C ASP A 608 -4.47 -40.76 -5.23
N SER A 609 -3.95 -40.52 -6.44
CA SER A 609 -4.43 -41.15 -7.69
C SER A 609 -4.41 -42.68 -7.69
N ASN A 610 -3.70 -43.29 -6.73
CA ASN A 610 -3.62 -44.74 -6.54
C ASN A 610 -4.59 -45.27 -5.47
N GLY A 611 -5.47 -44.42 -4.92
CA GLY A 611 -6.41 -44.80 -3.85
C GLY A 611 -5.77 -44.95 -2.47
N ILE A 612 -4.54 -44.46 -2.29
CA ILE A 612 -3.82 -44.51 -1.02
C ILE A 612 -4.10 -43.22 -0.28
N GLN A 613 -4.50 -43.34 0.99
CA GLN A 613 -4.74 -42.19 1.86
C GLN A 613 -3.42 -41.67 2.45
N HIS A 614 -3.17 -40.37 2.30
CA HIS A 614 -2.01 -39.67 2.82
C HIS A 614 -2.42 -38.52 3.72
N GLU A 615 -1.78 -38.42 4.89
CA GLU A 615 -1.95 -37.29 5.79
C GLU A 615 -1.10 -36.11 5.32
N THR A 616 -1.75 -35.03 4.89
CA THR A 616 -1.13 -33.79 4.42
C THR A 616 -1.42 -32.63 5.37
N ARG A 617 -0.76 -31.49 5.18
CA ARG A 617 -0.93 -30.31 6.04
C ARG A 617 -2.13 -29.49 5.58
N ALA A 618 -2.95 -29.04 6.52
CA ALA A 618 -4.15 -28.25 6.20
C ALA A 618 -3.85 -26.85 5.66
N PHE A 619 -2.70 -26.27 6.01
CA PHE A 619 -2.33 -24.90 5.66
C PHE A 619 -0.97 -24.83 4.97
N ASN A 620 -0.85 -23.89 4.02
CA ASN A 620 0.41 -23.60 3.35
C ASN A 620 1.26 -22.59 4.15
N THR A 621 2.31 -23.09 4.81
CA THR A 621 3.28 -22.27 5.54
C THR A 621 4.35 -21.62 4.64
N GLU A 622 4.52 -22.08 3.40
CA GLU A 622 5.51 -21.51 2.44
C GLU A 622 5.08 -20.15 1.87
N THR A 623 3.88 -19.69 2.19
CA THR A 623 3.38 -18.38 1.73
C THR A 623 4.23 -17.20 2.19
N ALA A 624 4.95 -17.35 3.32
CA ALA A 624 5.95 -16.39 3.76
C ALA A 624 7.11 -16.27 2.77
N GLU A 625 7.66 -17.41 2.35
CA GLU A 625 8.75 -17.46 1.37
C GLU A 625 8.33 -16.90 0.02
N GLN A 626 7.09 -17.16 -0.40
CA GLN A 626 6.53 -16.61 -1.63
C GLN A 626 6.43 -15.08 -1.59
N LEU A 627 5.94 -14.52 -0.48
CA LEU A 627 5.90 -13.06 -0.28
C LEU A 627 7.31 -12.47 -0.24
N ASN A 628 8.22 -13.12 0.48
CA ASN A 628 9.62 -12.71 0.62
C ASN A 628 10.39 -12.77 -0.71
N SER A 629 10.12 -13.77 -1.53
CA SER A 629 10.64 -13.90 -2.89
C SER A 629 10.14 -12.75 -3.77
N TRP A 630 8.85 -12.41 -3.67
CA TRP A 630 8.28 -11.27 -4.40
C TRP A 630 8.89 -9.92 -3.96
N LEU A 631 9.06 -9.71 -2.65
CA LEU A 631 9.68 -8.51 -2.08
C LEU A 631 11.16 -8.37 -2.45
N SER A 632 11.86 -9.48 -2.69
CA SER A 632 13.28 -9.48 -3.10
C SER A 632 13.50 -8.71 -4.41
N GLY A 633 12.50 -8.66 -5.29
CA GLY A 633 12.53 -7.85 -6.52
C GLY A 633 12.53 -6.33 -6.28
N PHE A 634 12.33 -5.88 -5.04
CA PHE A 634 12.27 -4.47 -4.64
C PHE A 634 13.39 -4.05 -3.67
N GLU A 635 14.26 -4.99 -3.26
CA GLU A 635 15.29 -4.75 -2.23
C GLU A 635 16.22 -3.60 -2.62
N SER A 636 16.64 -3.56 -3.89
CA SER A 636 17.55 -2.53 -4.40
C SER A 636 16.95 -1.11 -4.33
N GLN A 637 15.64 -0.98 -4.57
CA GLN A 637 14.94 0.30 -4.47
C GLN A 637 14.80 0.72 -3.02
N LEU A 638 14.39 -0.20 -2.14
CA LEU A 638 14.10 0.05 -0.73
C LEU A 638 15.36 0.44 0.07
N ARG A 639 16.52 -0.15 -0.24
CA ARG A 639 17.77 0.06 0.50
C ARG A 639 18.20 1.53 0.64
N HIS A 640 17.91 2.35 -0.36
CA HIS A 640 18.32 3.76 -0.42
C HIS A 640 17.18 4.75 -0.16
N MET A 641 15.99 4.26 0.22
CA MET A 641 14.89 5.13 0.57
C MET A 641 15.12 5.78 1.94
N SER A 642 14.59 6.98 2.12
CA SER A 642 14.43 7.56 3.45
C SER A 642 13.40 6.78 4.26
N ASP A 643 13.45 6.85 5.58
CA ASP A 643 12.58 6.10 6.49
C ASP A 643 11.09 6.21 6.16
N VAL A 644 10.65 7.44 5.87
CA VAL A 644 9.29 7.74 5.44
C VAL A 644 8.92 7.01 4.14
N ASN A 645 9.80 7.09 3.14
CA ASN A 645 9.52 6.52 1.83
C ASN A 645 9.58 5.00 1.88
N TYR A 646 10.46 4.43 2.71
CA TYR A 646 10.53 3.01 2.96
C TYR A 646 9.20 2.49 3.50
N ASP A 647 8.68 3.08 4.58
CA ASP A 647 7.41 2.67 5.19
C ASP A 647 6.24 2.78 4.22
N PHE A 648 6.14 3.95 3.56
CA PHE A 648 5.12 4.19 2.56
C PHE A 648 5.19 3.15 1.45
N TYR A 649 6.38 2.86 0.93
CA TYR A 649 6.56 1.98 -0.20
C TYR A 649 6.34 0.51 0.16
N VAL A 650 6.81 0.02 1.32
CA VAL A 650 6.49 -1.33 1.82
C VAL A 650 4.98 -1.50 1.93
N HIS A 651 4.28 -0.51 2.50
CA HIS A 651 2.82 -0.58 2.63
C HIS A 651 2.12 -0.61 1.26
N VAL A 652 2.61 0.16 0.28
CA VAL A 652 2.14 0.08 -1.12
C VAL A 652 2.37 -1.31 -1.70
N LEU A 653 3.54 -1.90 -1.49
CA LEU A 653 3.85 -3.23 -2.00
C LEU A 653 2.89 -4.29 -1.43
N LEU A 654 2.65 -4.27 -0.12
CA LEU A 654 1.71 -5.21 0.51
C LEU A 654 0.28 -5.03 0.00
N MET A 655 -0.20 -3.79 -0.17
CA MET A 655 -1.52 -3.52 -0.76
C MET A 655 -1.62 -4.08 -2.20
N ILE A 656 -0.60 -3.88 -3.03
CA ILE A 656 -0.58 -4.42 -4.40
C ILE A 656 -0.56 -5.95 -4.39
N TYR A 657 0.18 -6.55 -3.47
CA TYR A 657 0.24 -8.00 -3.32
C TYR A 657 -1.10 -8.56 -2.84
N ALA A 658 -1.74 -7.92 -1.86
CA ALA A 658 -3.09 -8.26 -1.39
C ALA A 658 -4.11 -8.29 -2.54
N GLU A 659 -4.13 -7.27 -3.39
CA GLU A 659 -5.00 -7.24 -4.58
C GLU A 659 -4.70 -8.36 -5.59
N ARG A 660 -3.44 -8.80 -5.67
CA ARG A 660 -3.06 -9.95 -6.51
C ARG A 660 -3.60 -11.25 -5.92
N VAL A 661 -3.51 -11.43 -4.60
CA VAL A 661 -4.06 -12.60 -3.91
C VAL A 661 -5.59 -12.62 -4.04
N ASP A 662 -6.28 -11.50 -3.84
CA ASP A 662 -7.73 -11.42 -4.00
C ASP A 662 -8.19 -11.84 -5.40
N LYS A 663 -7.47 -11.39 -6.45
CA LYS A 663 -7.76 -11.82 -7.82
C LYS A 663 -7.55 -13.32 -8.02
N HIS A 664 -6.55 -13.91 -7.36
CA HIS A 664 -6.31 -15.34 -7.43
C HIS A 664 -7.41 -16.14 -6.74
N VAL A 665 -7.81 -15.70 -5.54
CA VAL A 665 -8.92 -16.28 -4.76
C VAL A 665 -10.22 -16.22 -5.55
N ALA A 666 -10.53 -15.07 -6.16
CA ALA A 666 -11.70 -14.90 -7.00
C ALA A 666 -11.64 -15.79 -8.27
N ALA A 667 -10.49 -15.86 -8.95
CA ALA A 667 -10.35 -16.67 -10.17
C ALA A 667 -10.49 -18.18 -9.93
N LYS A 668 -10.20 -18.64 -8.71
CA LYS A 668 -10.35 -20.04 -8.29
C LYS A 668 -11.63 -20.32 -7.50
N ASN A 669 -12.51 -19.33 -7.32
CA ASN A 669 -13.73 -19.44 -6.50
C ASN A 669 -13.47 -19.97 -5.07
N LEU A 670 -12.40 -19.51 -4.43
CA LEU A 670 -12.01 -19.95 -3.07
C LEU A 670 -12.62 -19.09 -1.95
N GLN A 671 -13.61 -18.25 -2.28
CA GLN A 671 -14.29 -17.41 -1.29
C GLN A 671 -15.19 -18.27 -0.40
N LEU A 672 -15.31 -17.89 0.87
CA LEU A 672 -16.19 -18.58 1.81
C LEU A 672 -17.65 -18.21 1.52
N SER A 673 -18.54 -19.21 1.47
CA SER A 673 -19.98 -19.03 1.24
C SER A 673 -20.68 -18.47 2.48
N GLU A 674 -21.92 -17.99 2.32
CA GLU A 674 -22.78 -17.63 3.46
C GLU A 674 -23.07 -18.86 4.33
N GLU A 675 -23.24 -20.04 3.71
CA GLU A 675 -23.41 -21.32 4.41
C GLU A 675 -22.23 -21.65 5.33
N PHE A 676 -20.99 -21.36 4.89
CA PHE A 676 -19.80 -21.53 5.73
C PHE A 676 -19.89 -20.69 7.00
N TRP A 677 -20.29 -19.42 6.89
CA TRP A 677 -20.40 -18.54 8.05
C TRP A 677 -21.55 -18.96 8.96
N ALA A 678 -22.69 -19.39 8.40
CA ALA A 678 -23.80 -19.91 9.19
C ALA A 678 -23.40 -21.12 10.03
N GLU A 679 -22.64 -22.07 9.48
CA GLU A 679 -22.13 -23.21 10.23
C GLU A 679 -21.04 -22.83 11.24
N ALA A 680 -20.17 -21.87 10.89
CA ALA A 680 -19.06 -21.44 11.72
C ALA A 680 -19.51 -20.63 12.94
N THR A 681 -20.45 -19.69 12.77
CA THR A 681 -20.86 -18.72 13.81
C THR A 681 -22.27 -18.94 14.33
N GLY A 682 -23.11 -19.74 13.64
CA GLY A 682 -24.50 -19.98 14.02
C GLY A 682 -25.43 -18.80 13.72
N GLU A 683 -25.02 -17.91 12.81
CA GLU A 683 -25.76 -16.71 12.37
C GLU A 683 -26.46 -16.91 11.02
#